data_AF-A0A9P8KMU4-F1
#
_entry.id   AF-A0A9P8KMU4-F1
#
_cell.length_a   1.000
_cell.length_b   1.000
_cell.length_c   1.000
_cell.angle_alpha   90.00
_cell.angle_beta   90.00
_cell.angle_gamma   90.00
#
_symmetry.space_group_name_H-M   'P 1'
#
loop_
_entity.id
_entity.type
_entity.pdbx_description
1 polymer ?
#
loop_
_entity_poly.entity_id
_entity_poly.type
_entity_poly.pdbx_seq_one_letter_code
_entity_poly.pdbx_strand_id
1 'polypeptide(L)'
;MPYTCQQCVRRKVKCDKTLPSCSSCCKGEFECVYQAPNPPRKRKRKRNEDVHERLVRYERILQERGLLSTSDDKQTHEITQDPVSPERRTGELLSGDGKSRYIGSSLWLNTGPVSIHELSEDEDEDQPVQPAGTNLFTADPISGVLLGGSQTLVHYHPSHKDAMKLWMAHVENVEPICKILHIPTAAKMVETVSQKPSTASKADECLLFAIYHFAVFSMSDEDFIQAYVLFLISIRTQTDPHLFWMLTGIAVRIAQRMGLHRDGEGLGLSPFDVQMRRRLFWQLLPLDGYAGQVSGTGISISPNSWDTKPPLNINDAQFYPGMTHQPEELNGASEMIYCLTKAELSNLYTRTGVETKDASGTIQLKGSGELERLIDEVESTIETKYLRYCDIINPLHFLVLGSVRSATNAVRLRNRISPLMNNTIGDPERKQLCDLALKILDTDCTLYGNPQLRRFRWKIKAVFLWDALMCVVTSLAKAWIFSPMERNSIWSKTADVYSNHPEFLDVKTAFQATVGKLTLKAWAVNPPSDSTPEPDFITTLRSQRKAKVISALDKAENLKTCPNKWFKPNPCKTRLNYPSPCPTVRKPFRMCDSWTCVPGSDETWIDTPCGLTILTEPINVCKEVRGLAGDIGTQFITKAGAICGCFPEALNLLTRDLYQSVQNGADVSEAALPLISSSYKLQMCMADNGFDVKDNKAEVEAANLSPSQGWIVLRAAEIDLGTYADLVTAISPCFTPLGCQPKLISDFFTNYLTKSKELMGDQIDAVLNSWLDIFGNMEKNSQEVVSAAENLVGKVDSIPDKIKMAQNEVCVEEACSQEQVVSFMQKVSSLTAAIHVVEDSKAAAITAFKDMPEIVALTRSVIEAAQAVPDVDYLIDLVKKKALTKVDDIWNAFLVIPKLREIANKIRDSAASIQEFVTGNADHWHNSIQSLRSRWAT
;
A
#
# COMPACT_ATOMS: atom_id res chain seq x y z
N MET A 1 -15.72 25.05 -35.98
CA MET A 1 -14.29 25.29 -35.68
C MET A 1 -14.14 25.72 -34.22
N PRO A 2 -13.39 24.97 -33.37
CA PRO A 2 -13.21 25.34 -31.96
C PRO A 2 -12.38 26.62 -31.79
N TYR A 3 -11.35 26.79 -32.63
CA TYR A 3 -10.29 27.77 -32.44
C TYR A 3 -10.58 29.14 -33.07
N THR A 4 -10.00 30.18 -32.49
CA THR A 4 -9.95 31.56 -33.02
C THR A 4 -8.83 31.64 -34.07
N CYS A 5 -9.02 32.36 -35.19
CA CYS A 5 -7.95 32.47 -36.20
C CYS A 5 -6.70 33.18 -35.65
N GLN A 6 -5.52 32.83 -36.17
CA GLN A 6 -4.25 33.32 -35.62
C GLN A 6 -4.13 34.86 -35.67
N GLN A 7 -4.68 35.52 -36.69
CA GLN A 7 -4.62 36.98 -36.79
C GLN A 7 -5.50 37.67 -35.75
N CYS A 8 -6.71 37.15 -35.47
CA CYS A 8 -7.53 37.67 -34.37
C CYS A 8 -6.87 37.43 -33.01
N VAL A 9 -6.21 36.29 -32.81
CA VAL A 9 -5.42 36.01 -31.59
C VAL A 9 -4.24 37.00 -31.46
N ARG A 10 -3.43 37.19 -32.51
CA ARG A 10 -2.30 38.13 -32.52
C ARG A 10 -2.73 39.58 -32.28
N ARG A 11 -3.82 40.02 -32.94
CA ARG A 11 -4.38 41.38 -32.80
C ARG A 11 -5.27 41.55 -31.57
N LYS A 12 -5.52 40.48 -30.80
CA LYS A 12 -6.40 40.44 -29.61
C LYS A 12 -7.83 40.97 -29.87
N VAL A 13 -8.39 40.68 -31.04
CA VAL A 13 -9.76 41.08 -31.43
C VAL A 13 -10.69 39.86 -31.52
N LYS A 14 -11.99 40.08 -31.35
CA LYS A 14 -13.00 39.01 -31.40
C LYS A 14 -13.11 38.45 -32.83
N CYS A 15 -12.98 37.13 -32.94
CA CYS A 15 -13.21 36.38 -34.18
C CYS A 15 -14.63 35.80 -34.16
N ASP A 16 -15.39 36.04 -35.22
CA ASP A 16 -16.72 35.49 -35.49
C ASP A 16 -16.70 34.10 -36.15
N LYS A 17 -15.50 33.62 -36.52
CA LYS A 17 -15.23 32.25 -37.00
C LYS A 17 -15.93 31.86 -38.31
N THR A 18 -16.32 32.83 -39.13
CA THR A 18 -16.87 32.61 -40.48
C THR A 18 -15.79 32.13 -41.45
N LEU A 19 -16.21 31.36 -42.47
CA LEU A 19 -15.37 30.86 -43.56
C LEU A 19 -15.75 31.56 -44.88
N PRO A 20 -14.80 31.78 -45.81
CA PRO A 20 -13.38 31.42 -45.73
C PRO A 20 -12.53 32.38 -44.86
N SER A 21 -13.06 33.56 -44.52
CA SER A 21 -12.38 34.55 -43.67
C SER A 21 -13.34 35.15 -42.64
N CYS A 22 -12.81 35.50 -41.47
CA CYS A 22 -13.57 36.13 -40.39
C CYS A 22 -13.77 37.63 -40.67
N SER A 23 -14.87 38.25 -40.19
CA SER A 23 -15.19 39.65 -40.54
C SER A 23 -14.10 40.64 -40.12
N SER A 24 -13.41 40.39 -39.00
CA SER A 24 -12.28 41.22 -38.52
C SER A 24 -11.01 41.10 -39.36
N CYS A 25 -10.81 39.96 -40.05
CA CYS A 25 -9.70 39.76 -40.98
C CYS A 25 -10.05 40.32 -42.35
N CYS A 26 -11.26 40.06 -42.84
CA CYS A 26 -11.75 40.57 -44.12
C CYS A 26 -11.76 42.11 -44.16
N LYS A 27 -12.29 42.79 -43.14
CA LYS A 27 -12.26 44.27 -43.03
C LYS A 27 -10.85 44.88 -42.87
N GLY A 28 -9.84 44.07 -42.58
CA GLY A 28 -8.46 44.53 -42.47
C GLY A 28 -7.55 43.98 -43.57
N GLU A 29 -8.11 43.29 -44.58
CA GLU A 29 -7.36 42.63 -45.66
C GLU A 29 -6.25 41.67 -45.16
N PHE A 30 -6.49 40.99 -44.04
CA PHE A 30 -5.55 40.02 -43.46
C PHE A 30 -5.92 38.56 -43.79
N GLU A 31 -4.91 37.76 -44.11
CA GLU A 31 -5.05 36.32 -44.34
C GLU A 31 -5.51 35.57 -43.07
N CYS A 32 -6.67 34.87 -43.16
CA CYS A 32 -7.38 34.35 -42.00
C CYS A 32 -7.15 32.85 -41.76
N VAL A 33 -5.97 32.51 -41.22
CA VAL A 33 -5.57 31.12 -40.96
C VAL A 33 -6.06 30.60 -39.60
N TYR A 34 -6.67 29.41 -39.57
CA TYR A 34 -7.05 28.67 -38.36
C TYR A 34 -6.10 27.48 -38.17
N GLN A 35 -5.36 27.46 -37.07
CA GLN A 35 -4.45 26.37 -36.67
C GLN A 35 -4.54 26.17 -35.16
N ALA A 36 -4.38 24.93 -34.70
CA ALA A 36 -4.33 24.60 -33.27
C ALA A 36 -3.03 25.14 -32.63
N PRO A 37 -3.06 25.58 -31.35
CA PRO A 37 -1.87 26.07 -30.66
C PRO A 37 -0.94 24.92 -30.23
N ASN A 38 0.37 25.14 -30.34
CA ASN A 38 1.40 24.20 -29.89
C ASN A 38 1.40 24.01 -28.35
N PRO A 39 1.76 22.82 -27.83
CA PRO A 39 1.77 22.54 -26.40
C PRO A 39 2.82 23.36 -25.62
N PRO A 40 2.58 23.65 -24.33
CA PRO A 40 3.37 24.62 -23.57
C PRO A 40 4.76 24.09 -23.14
N ARG A 41 5.81 24.87 -23.43
CA ARG A 41 7.17 24.63 -22.88
C ARG A 41 7.18 24.87 -21.36
N LYS A 42 7.62 23.88 -20.58
CA LYS A 42 7.83 24.00 -19.13
C LYS A 42 8.93 25.04 -18.81
N ARG A 43 8.68 25.90 -17.81
CA ARG A 43 9.69 26.84 -17.25
C ARG A 43 10.78 26.06 -16.49
N LYS A 44 12.05 26.48 -16.63
CA LYS A 44 13.16 25.99 -15.80
C LYS A 44 12.89 26.30 -14.32
N ARG A 45 12.77 25.26 -13.49
CA ARG A 45 12.89 25.34 -12.03
C ARG A 45 14.33 24.94 -11.68
N LYS A 46 14.98 25.66 -10.75
CA LYS A 46 16.37 25.39 -10.34
C LYS A 46 16.41 24.01 -9.64
N ARG A 47 17.27 23.10 -10.09
CA ARG A 47 17.36 21.71 -9.63
C ARG A 47 18.36 21.64 -8.47
N ASN A 48 17.91 21.19 -7.29
CA ASN A 48 18.81 20.70 -6.25
C ASN A 48 19.15 19.25 -6.63
N GLU A 49 20.32 19.05 -7.22
CA GLU A 49 20.74 17.78 -7.82
C GLU A 49 21.56 16.89 -6.85
N ASP A 50 22.02 17.49 -5.75
CA ASP A 50 23.13 17.02 -4.90
C ASP A 50 22.72 16.03 -3.78
N VAL A 51 21.44 15.67 -3.62
CA VAL A 51 21.01 14.88 -2.45
C VAL A 51 21.32 13.39 -2.61
N HIS A 52 20.99 12.75 -3.74
CA HIS A 52 21.26 11.32 -3.96
C HIS A 52 22.76 11.04 -4.10
N GLU A 53 23.50 11.90 -4.81
CA GLU A 53 24.94 11.72 -5.01
C GLU A 53 25.72 11.87 -3.69
N ARG A 54 25.27 12.75 -2.78
CA ARG A 54 25.78 12.80 -1.40
C ARG A 54 25.38 11.58 -0.58
N LEU A 55 24.19 11.02 -0.78
CA LEU A 55 23.75 9.80 -0.08
C LEU A 55 24.67 8.63 -0.40
N VAL A 56 24.88 8.34 -1.70
CA VAL A 56 25.81 7.30 -2.19
C VAL A 56 27.25 7.56 -1.71
N ARG A 57 27.67 8.83 -1.66
CA ARG A 57 28.99 9.20 -1.12
C ARG A 57 29.10 8.96 0.39
N TYR A 58 28.05 9.23 1.17
CA TYR A 58 28.04 8.97 2.62
C TYR A 58 27.97 7.47 2.93
N GLU A 59 27.16 6.70 2.21
CA GLU A 59 27.08 5.23 2.35
C GLU A 59 28.45 4.58 2.14
N ARG A 60 29.17 4.98 1.08
CA ARG A 60 30.54 4.53 0.83
C ARG A 60 31.52 4.93 1.95
N ILE A 61 31.46 6.18 2.44
CA ILE A 61 32.33 6.64 3.55
C ILE A 61 32.01 5.88 4.86
N LEU A 62 30.77 5.46 5.07
CA LEU A 62 30.36 4.67 6.24
C LEU A 62 30.79 3.20 6.13
N GLN A 63 30.76 2.62 4.92
CA GLN A 63 31.34 1.30 4.63
C GLN A 63 32.88 1.32 4.81
N GLU A 64 33.58 2.30 4.24
CA GLU A 64 35.03 2.50 4.39
C GLU A 64 35.47 2.69 5.86
N ARG A 65 34.56 3.08 6.77
CA ARG A 65 34.79 3.22 8.21
C ARG A 65 34.22 2.09 9.06
N GLY A 66 33.73 1.01 8.47
CA GLY A 66 33.22 -0.16 9.19
C GLY A 66 31.94 0.09 10.00
N LEU A 67 31.17 1.12 9.65
CA LEU A 67 29.89 1.49 10.29
C LEU A 67 28.67 0.91 9.56
N LEU A 68 28.89 0.13 8.50
CA LEU A 68 27.89 -0.59 7.70
C LEU A 68 28.41 -2.01 7.49
N SER A 69 27.71 -3.02 7.99
CA SER A 69 28.15 -4.42 7.96
C SER A 69 27.83 -5.11 6.63
N THR A 70 28.84 -5.72 6.01
CA THR A 70 28.69 -6.64 4.88
C THR A 70 28.41 -8.05 5.39
N SER A 71 27.30 -8.67 4.99
CA SER A 71 26.98 -10.07 5.32
C SER A 71 26.53 -10.82 4.08
N ASP A 72 27.50 -11.41 3.39
CA ASP A 72 27.27 -12.42 2.35
C ASP A 72 28.40 -13.45 2.49
N ASP A 73 28.20 -14.42 3.38
CA ASP A 73 29.15 -15.51 3.64
C ASP A 73 28.40 -16.85 3.61
N LYS A 74 28.62 -17.62 2.55
CA LYS A 74 27.98 -18.92 2.33
C LYS A 74 28.89 -20.03 2.84
N GLN A 75 28.48 -20.69 3.94
CA GLN A 75 28.95 -22.05 4.24
C GLN A 75 27.80 -23.05 4.14
N THR A 76 28.03 -24.09 3.35
CA THR A 76 27.14 -25.23 3.15
C THR A 76 27.09 -26.12 4.38
N HIS A 77 25.89 -26.32 4.93
CA HIS A 77 25.53 -27.50 5.70
C HIS A 77 24.15 -28.00 5.25
N GLU A 78 24.08 -29.23 4.76
CA GLU A 78 22.82 -29.95 4.58
C GLU A 78 22.26 -30.33 5.96
N ILE A 79 20.94 -30.15 6.17
CA ILE A 79 20.07 -30.97 7.03
C ILE A 79 18.61 -30.51 6.87
N THR A 80 17.79 -31.42 6.32
CA THR A 80 16.33 -31.67 6.54
C THR A 80 15.27 -30.55 6.41
N GLN A 81 14.11 -30.94 5.86
CA GLN A 81 12.91 -30.12 5.64
C GLN A 81 12.14 -29.80 6.94
N ASP A 82 11.58 -28.58 7.05
CA ASP A 82 10.17 -28.23 7.42
C ASP A 82 10.08 -26.71 7.76
N PRO A 83 8.88 -26.10 7.94
CA PRO A 83 8.12 -25.45 6.87
C PRO A 83 8.23 -23.91 6.88
N VAL A 84 7.81 -23.30 5.77
CA VAL A 84 7.86 -21.84 5.53
C VAL A 84 7.04 -21.05 6.57
N SER A 85 7.70 -20.07 7.21
CA SER A 85 7.04 -19.08 8.07
C SER A 85 6.48 -17.92 7.23
N PRO A 86 5.23 -17.46 7.46
CA PRO A 86 4.62 -16.43 6.62
C PRO A 86 5.15 -15.03 6.94
N GLU A 87 5.59 -14.31 5.91
CA GLU A 87 6.01 -12.90 6.00
C GLU A 87 4.85 -12.01 6.50
N ARG A 88 5.11 -11.20 7.53
CA ARG A 88 4.14 -10.25 8.08
C ARG A 88 4.18 -8.95 7.26
N ARG A 89 3.11 -8.69 6.48
CA ARG A 89 2.96 -7.48 5.65
C ARG A 89 3.15 -6.18 6.44
N THR A 90 3.94 -5.25 5.90
CA THR A 90 4.28 -3.94 6.47
C THR A 90 3.34 -2.82 6.02
N GLY A 91 2.03 -3.01 6.22
CA GLY A 91 1.00 -2.03 5.90
C GLY A 91 0.62 -1.92 4.43
N GLU A 92 -0.47 -1.22 4.15
CA GLU A 92 -1.02 -1.02 2.80
C GLU A 92 -1.56 0.42 2.63
N LEU A 93 -1.36 1.01 1.44
CA LEU A 93 -1.86 2.34 1.09
C LEU A 93 -3.08 2.20 0.17
N LEU A 94 -4.28 2.34 0.74
CA LEU A 94 -5.53 2.35 -0.02
C LEU A 94 -5.69 3.71 -0.72
N SER A 95 -6.03 3.72 -2.01
CA SER A 95 -6.23 4.95 -2.79
C SER A 95 -7.45 4.82 -3.71
N GLY A 96 -8.29 5.85 -3.74
CA GLY A 96 -9.51 5.92 -4.57
C GLY A 96 -10.14 7.31 -4.52
N ASP A 97 -10.77 7.76 -5.61
CA ASP A 97 -11.46 9.06 -5.75
C ASP A 97 -10.68 10.29 -5.22
N GLY A 98 -9.36 10.30 -5.41
CA GLY A 98 -8.47 11.38 -4.97
C GLY A 98 -8.19 11.42 -3.46
N LYS A 99 -8.72 10.47 -2.68
CA LYS A 99 -8.38 10.24 -1.27
C LYS A 99 -7.39 9.06 -1.15
N SER A 100 -6.47 9.12 -0.19
CA SER A 100 -5.58 8.00 0.16
C SER A 100 -5.49 7.81 1.68
N ARG A 101 -5.48 6.55 2.14
CA ARG A 101 -5.42 6.16 3.56
C ARG A 101 -4.40 5.03 3.74
N TYR A 102 -3.40 5.23 4.60
CA TYR A 102 -2.40 4.21 4.94
C TYR A 102 -2.81 3.43 6.18
N ILE A 103 -2.78 2.10 6.10
CA ILE A 103 -3.11 1.18 7.18
C ILE A 103 -1.86 0.35 7.49
N GLY A 104 -1.15 0.67 8.56
CA GLY A 104 0.07 -0.03 8.98
C GLY A 104 -0.15 -1.25 9.88
N SER A 105 -1.34 -1.39 10.49
CA SER A 105 -1.62 -2.44 11.47
C SER A 105 -2.30 -3.68 10.86
N SER A 106 -1.67 -4.84 11.04
CA SER A 106 -2.11 -6.15 10.52
C SER A 106 -3.48 -6.63 11.03
N LEU A 107 -4.00 -6.05 12.12
CA LEU A 107 -5.35 -6.31 12.61
C LEU A 107 -6.42 -5.88 11.60
N TRP A 108 -6.16 -4.81 10.84
CA TRP A 108 -7.12 -4.17 9.95
C TRP A 108 -7.04 -4.70 8.51
N LEU A 109 -5.84 -5.07 8.05
CA LEU A 109 -5.58 -5.55 6.69
C LEU A 109 -6.30 -6.85 6.31
N ASN A 110 -6.75 -7.64 7.30
CA ASN A 110 -7.31 -8.98 7.09
C ASN A 110 -8.83 -9.06 7.25
N THR A 111 -9.54 -7.95 7.45
CA THR A 111 -11.01 -7.94 7.61
C THR A 111 -11.81 -8.12 6.30
N GLY A 112 -11.13 -8.50 5.22
CA GLY A 112 -11.64 -8.54 3.85
C GLY A 112 -11.50 -7.18 3.16
N PRO A 113 -11.75 -7.09 1.84
CA PRO A 113 -11.71 -5.84 1.12
C PRO A 113 -12.94 -5.00 1.48
N VAL A 114 -12.86 -4.30 2.61
CA VAL A 114 -13.72 -3.15 2.87
C VAL A 114 -13.30 -2.09 1.86
N SER A 115 -14.04 -2.02 0.75
CA SER A 115 -13.84 -1.00 -0.27
C SER A 115 -13.89 0.39 0.37
N ILE A 116 -13.15 1.35 -0.18
CA ILE A 116 -13.27 2.76 0.19
C ILE A 116 -14.75 3.19 0.12
N HIS A 117 -15.55 2.61 -0.79
CA HIS A 117 -17.00 2.78 -0.87
C HIS A 117 -17.75 2.40 0.43
N GLU A 118 -17.48 1.24 1.06
CA GLU A 118 -18.12 0.86 2.33
C GLU A 118 -17.66 1.72 3.53
N LEU A 119 -16.59 2.50 3.37
CA LEU A 119 -16.10 3.48 4.36
C LEU A 119 -16.49 4.93 4.02
N SER A 120 -17.11 5.18 2.87
CA SER A 120 -17.54 6.51 2.40
C SER A 120 -19.05 6.65 2.20
N GLU A 121 -19.78 5.55 1.99
CA GLU A 121 -21.25 5.55 1.92
C GLU A 121 -21.93 5.98 3.23
N ASP A 122 -21.18 6.03 4.34
CA ASP A 122 -21.62 6.57 5.63
C ASP A 122 -21.09 8.01 5.89
N GLU A 123 -20.33 8.62 4.98
CA GLU A 123 -19.84 10.01 5.08
C GLU A 123 -20.77 11.03 4.36
N ASP A 124 -21.74 10.58 3.53
CA ASP A 124 -22.56 11.41 2.61
C ASP A 124 -24.09 11.13 2.64
N GLU A 125 -24.77 11.12 3.80
CA GLU A 125 -26.21 11.49 3.88
C GLU A 125 -26.65 11.80 5.33
N ASP A 126 -26.68 13.08 5.72
CA ASP A 126 -27.35 13.52 6.96
C ASP A 126 -28.00 14.92 6.79
N GLN A 127 -29.31 14.93 6.49
CA GLN A 127 -30.17 16.10 6.74
C GLN A 127 -31.12 15.79 7.91
N PRO A 128 -31.37 16.75 8.82
CA PRO A 128 -31.90 16.43 10.14
C PRO A 128 -33.40 16.12 10.14
N VAL A 129 -33.74 14.86 10.38
CA VAL A 129 -35.05 14.48 10.96
C VAL A 129 -34.88 14.40 12.48
N GLN A 130 -35.61 15.25 13.23
CA GLN A 130 -35.49 15.30 14.69
C GLN A 130 -36.18 14.12 15.38
N PRO A 131 -35.50 13.42 16.32
CA PRO A 131 -36.13 12.74 17.45
C PRO A 131 -36.20 13.69 18.65
N ALA A 132 -37.37 13.82 19.27
CA ALA A 132 -37.54 14.68 20.44
C ALA A 132 -36.97 14.03 21.72
N GLY A 133 -36.02 14.70 22.37
CA GLY A 133 -35.40 14.30 23.65
C GLY A 133 -34.34 13.20 23.47
N THR A 134 -33.07 13.38 23.86
CA THR A 134 -32.60 14.09 25.07
C THR A 134 -31.21 14.68 24.83
N ASN A 135 -30.98 15.93 25.23
CA ASN A 135 -29.71 16.62 25.00
C ASN A 135 -28.60 16.12 25.93
N LEU A 136 -27.54 15.51 25.37
CA LEU A 136 -26.12 15.74 25.72
C LEU A 136 -25.22 14.98 24.72
N PHE A 137 -24.07 15.56 24.33
CA PHE A 137 -23.07 15.01 23.40
C PHE A 137 -23.47 15.00 21.91
N THR A 138 -23.44 16.19 21.30
CA THR A 138 -23.42 16.40 19.83
C THR A 138 -22.07 15.99 19.23
N ALA A 139 -22.08 15.63 17.94
CA ALA A 139 -20.87 15.28 17.18
C ALA A 139 -19.80 16.40 17.21
N ASP A 140 -18.52 16.01 17.18
CA ASP A 140 -17.39 16.93 17.20
C ASP A 140 -17.42 17.89 15.99
N PRO A 141 -17.32 19.22 16.19
CA PRO A 141 -17.25 20.18 15.09
C PRO A 141 -16.10 19.92 14.09
N ILE A 142 -15.01 19.26 14.50
CA ILE A 142 -13.92 18.90 13.56
C ILE A 142 -14.37 17.82 12.56
N SER A 143 -15.17 16.85 13.00
CA SER A 143 -15.84 15.89 12.10
C SER A 143 -16.78 16.59 11.12
N GLY A 144 -17.49 17.64 11.58
CA GLY A 144 -18.32 18.48 10.71
C GLY A 144 -17.52 19.20 9.61
N VAL A 145 -16.36 19.78 9.96
CA VAL A 145 -15.51 20.52 9.01
C VAL A 145 -14.90 19.62 7.93
N LEU A 146 -14.52 18.38 8.26
CA LEU A 146 -13.98 17.41 7.30
C LEU A 146 -15.04 16.88 6.31
N LEU A 147 -16.32 16.95 6.67
CA LEU A 147 -17.46 16.46 5.89
C LEU A 147 -18.31 17.60 5.28
N GLY A 148 -17.82 18.84 5.29
CA GLY A 148 -18.55 20.01 4.77
C GLY A 148 -19.79 20.43 5.57
N GLY A 149 -20.05 19.79 6.71
CA GLY A 149 -21.17 20.06 7.60
C GLY A 149 -21.02 21.36 8.38
N SER A 150 -22.02 22.24 8.28
CA SER A 150 -22.05 23.53 8.96
C SER A 150 -22.74 23.45 10.33
N GLN A 151 -22.06 22.90 11.34
CA GLN A 151 -22.55 22.95 12.73
C GLN A 151 -22.42 24.36 13.35
N THR A 152 -23.26 24.68 14.33
CA THR A 152 -23.20 25.94 15.08
C THR A 152 -22.17 25.87 16.19
N LEU A 153 -21.16 26.75 16.16
CA LEU A 153 -20.10 26.80 17.18
C LEU A 153 -20.48 27.63 18.42
N VAL A 154 -21.67 28.21 18.43
CA VAL A 154 -22.21 29.09 19.48
C VAL A 154 -22.11 28.47 20.89
N HIS A 155 -22.30 27.15 21.01
CA HIS A 155 -22.22 26.45 22.29
C HIS A 155 -20.79 26.14 22.77
N TYR A 156 -19.79 26.27 21.89
CA TYR A 156 -18.37 26.07 22.20
C TYR A 156 -17.66 27.39 22.55
N HIS A 157 -18.31 28.54 22.38
CA HIS A 157 -17.75 29.81 22.83
C HIS A 157 -17.60 29.84 24.36
N PRO A 158 -16.43 30.21 24.90
CA PRO A 158 -16.27 30.45 26.33
C PRO A 158 -17.16 31.60 26.78
N SER A 159 -17.47 31.67 28.08
CA SER A 159 -18.24 32.78 28.66
C SER A 159 -17.59 34.13 28.30
N HIS A 160 -18.36 35.21 28.15
CA HIS A 160 -17.79 36.53 27.84
C HIS A 160 -16.62 36.91 28.77
N LYS A 161 -16.75 36.59 30.07
CA LYS A 161 -15.69 36.83 31.07
C LYS A 161 -14.41 36.04 30.78
N ASP A 162 -14.53 34.81 30.31
CA ASP A 162 -13.39 33.94 30.02
C ASP A 162 -12.80 34.21 28.63
N ALA A 163 -13.64 34.49 27.64
CA ALA A 163 -13.23 35.01 26.33
C ALA A 163 -12.35 36.26 26.45
N MET A 164 -12.71 37.18 27.36
CA MET A 164 -11.90 38.38 27.61
C MET A 164 -10.59 38.10 28.36
N LYS A 165 -10.52 37.07 29.23
CA LYS A 165 -9.23 36.61 29.80
C LYS A 165 -8.31 36.05 28.72
N LEU A 166 -8.85 35.21 27.84
CA LEU A 166 -8.11 34.64 26.71
C LEU A 166 -7.64 35.74 25.75
N TRP A 167 -8.46 36.77 25.51
CA TRP A 167 -8.03 37.95 24.77
C TRP A 167 -6.85 38.65 25.43
N MET A 168 -6.90 38.93 26.74
CA MET A 168 -5.78 39.57 27.44
C MET A 168 -4.49 38.73 27.34
N ALA A 169 -4.57 37.41 27.57
CA ALA A 169 -3.43 36.51 27.42
C ALA A 169 -2.87 36.48 25.98
N HIS A 170 -3.72 36.54 24.95
CA HIS A 170 -3.29 36.67 23.56
C HIS A 170 -2.53 37.99 23.30
N VAL A 171 -3.06 39.11 23.81
CA VAL A 171 -2.44 40.44 23.66
C VAL A 171 -1.11 40.54 24.42
N GLU A 172 -0.99 39.89 25.57
CA GLU A 172 0.21 39.89 26.40
C GLU A 172 1.30 38.95 25.86
N ASN A 173 0.94 37.70 25.53
CA ASN A 173 1.91 36.64 25.28
C ASN A 173 2.14 36.33 23.79
N VAL A 174 1.19 36.65 22.91
CA VAL A 174 1.22 36.25 21.49
C VAL A 174 1.46 37.45 20.56
N GLU A 175 0.68 38.52 20.70
CA GLU A 175 0.73 39.66 19.77
C GLU A 175 2.09 40.40 19.70
N PRO A 176 2.90 40.52 20.76
CA PRO A 176 4.23 41.13 20.67
C PRO A 176 5.18 40.42 19.69
N ILE A 177 4.96 39.12 19.47
CA ILE A 177 5.76 38.26 18.59
C ILE A 177 5.03 38.04 17.25
N CYS A 178 3.71 37.91 17.27
CA CYS A 178 2.87 37.60 16.12
C CYS A 178 1.93 38.78 15.76
N LYS A 179 2.51 39.87 15.24
CA LYS A 179 1.83 41.10 14.77
C LYS A 179 0.97 40.91 13.51
N ILE A 180 0.00 40.00 13.55
CA ILE A 180 -0.96 39.73 12.45
C ILE A 180 -2.25 40.54 12.64
N LEU A 181 -2.69 40.74 13.89
CA LEU A 181 -3.95 41.39 14.21
C LEU A 181 -3.77 42.87 14.55
N HIS A 182 -4.65 43.72 14.01
CA HIS A 182 -4.78 45.10 14.50
C HIS A 182 -5.58 45.10 15.81
N ILE A 183 -4.86 45.16 16.94
CA ILE A 183 -5.42 45.02 18.30
C ILE A 183 -6.72 45.80 18.54
N PRO A 184 -6.85 47.11 18.21
CA PRO A 184 -8.11 47.85 18.45
C PRO A 184 -9.31 47.29 17.68
N THR A 185 -9.11 46.77 16.47
CA THR A 185 -10.18 46.19 15.65
C THR A 185 -10.54 44.80 16.17
N ALA A 186 -9.53 43.98 16.46
CA ALA A 186 -9.73 42.62 16.97
C ALA A 186 -10.39 42.63 18.37
N ALA A 187 -9.97 43.52 19.27
CA ALA A 187 -10.57 43.67 20.60
C ALA A 187 -12.09 43.94 20.51
N LYS A 188 -12.50 44.86 19.64
CA LYS A 188 -13.91 45.21 19.44
C LYS A 188 -14.73 44.05 18.86
N MET A 189 -14.14 43.26 17.97
CA MET A 189 -14.75 42.04 17.44
C MET A 189 -14.92 40.98 18.54
N VAL A 190 -13.86 40.73 19.32
CA VAL A 190 -13.87 39.76 20.43
C VAL A 190 -14.90 40.13 21.48
N GLU A 191 -14.95 41.40 21.89
CA GLU A 191 -15.94 41.93 22.85
C GLU A 191 -17.38 41.72 22.33
N THR A 192 -17.64 42.12 21.08
CA THR A 192 -18.99 42.04 20.49
C THR A 192 -19.47 40.60 20.35
N VAL A 193 -18.64 39.72 19.78
CA VAL A 193 -19.01 38.33 19.52
C VAL A 193 -19.11 37.53 20.82
N SER A 194 -18.19 37.70 21.77
CA SER A 194 -18.25 36.92 23.02
C SER A 194 -19.45 37.24 23.91
N GLN A 195 -20.10 38.40 23.72
CA GLN A 195 -21.40 38.71 24.33
C GLN A 195 -22.59 38.07 23.61
N LYS A 196 -22.50 37.88 22.28
CA LYS A 196 -23.56 37.30 21.43
C LYS A 196 -22.95 36.40 20.34
N PRO A 197 -22.51 35.17 20.66
CA PRO A 197 -21.77 34.34 19.70
C PRO A 197 -22.55 34.04 18.42
N SER A 198 -23.88 33.95 18.50
CA SER A 198 -24.78 33.77 17.36
C SER A 198 -24.83 34.94 16.36
N THR A 199 -24.06 36.01 16.58
CA THR A 199 -23.94 37.15 15.65
C THR A 199 -22.63 37.18 14.86
N ALA A 200 -21.72 36.24 15.13
CA ALA A 200 -20.46 36.10 14.41
C ALA A 200 -20.65 35.68 12.95
N SER A 201 -19.81 36.19 12.04
CA SER A 201 -19.62 35.50 10.77
C SER A 201 -18.72 34.27 10.97
N LYS A 202 -18.76 33.31 10.04
CA LYS A 202 -17.84 32.14 10.06
C LYS A 202 -16.36 32.53 10.07
N ALA A 203 -16.02 33.70 9.52
CA ALA A 203 -14.66 34.23 9.56
C ALA A 203 -14.29 34.76 10.96
N ASP A 204 -15.23 35.43 11.64
CA ASP A 204 -15.05 35.89 13.02
C ASP A 204 -14.99 34.73 14.01
N GLU A 205 -15.86 33.71 13.88
CA GLU A 205 -15.80 32.47 14.67
C GLU A 205 -14.42 31.80 14.53
N CYS A 206 -13.97 31.56 13.29
CA CYS A 206 -12.68 30.95 13.01
C CYS A 206 -11.51 31.74 13.63
N LEU A 207 -11.53 33.07 13.48
CA LEU A 207 -10.51 33.95 14.07
C LEU A 207 -10.56 33.93 15.60
N LEU A 208 -11.74 33.86 16.21
CA LEU A 208 -11.90 33.80 17.67
C LEU A 208 -11.41 32.49 18.26
N PHE A 209 -11.77 31.35 17.68
CA PHE A 209 -11.24 30.06 18.13
C PHE A 209 -9.73 29.96 17.93
N ALA A 210 -9.18 30.56 16.86
CA ALA A 210 -7.72 30.70 16.71
C ALA A 210 -7.11 31.58 17.82
N ILE A 211 -7.70 32.75 18.13
CA ILE A 211 -7.26 33.64 19.23
C ILE A 211 -7.29 32.89 20.57
N TYR A 212 -8.38 32.19 20.88
CA TYR A 212 -8.53 31.39 22.11
C TYR A 212 -7.50 30.27 22.19
N HIS A 213 -7.29 29.53 21.09
CA HIS A 213 -6.29 28.48 21.02
C HIS A 213 -4.88 29.04 21.23
N PHE A 214 -4.51 30.13 20.55
CA PHE A 214 -3.21 30.79 20.74
C PHE A 214 -3.02 31.34 22.15
N ALA A 215 -4.08 31.91 22.75
CA ALA A 215 -4.05 32.36 24.14
C ALA A 215 -3.73 31.21 25.09
N VAL A 216 -4.49 30.11 24.99
CA VAL A 216 -4.32 28.91 25.82
C VAL A 216 -2.95 28.25 25.59
N PHE A 217 -2.47 28.18 24.34
CA PHE A 217 -1.13 27.71 23.99
C PHE A 217 0.01 28.59 24.52
N SER A 218 -0.28 29.87 24.79
CA SER A 218 0.68 30.85 25.32
C SER A 218 0.67 30.99 26.84
N MET A 219 -0.17 30.22 27.54
CA MET A 219 -0.14 30.11 29.00
C MET A 219 1.05 29.25 29.45
N SER A 220 1.26 29.12 30.76
CA SER A 220 2.27 28.24 31.37
C SER A 220 2.21 26.84 30.74
N ASP A 221 3.31 26.41 30.11
CA ASP A 221 3.37 25.14 29.36
C ASP A 221 2.90 23.95 30.23
N GLU A 222 3.14 23.98 31.55
CA GLU A 222 2.74 22.94 32.52
C GLU A 222 1.24 22.86 32.82
N ASP A 223 0.54 23.98 32.99
CA ASP A 223 -0.91 23.97 33.22
C ASP A 223 -1.67 23.57 31.95
N PHE A 224 -1.19 24.06 30.79
CA PHE A 224 -1.73 23.70 29.49
C PHE A 224 -1.69 22.19 29.25
N ILE A 225 -0.52 21.56 29.38
CA ILE A 225 -0.35 20.15 29.04
C ILE A 225 -1.11 19.23 30.01
N GLN A 226 -1.25 19.61 31.29
CA GLN A 226 -2.07 18.86 32.26
C GLN A 226 -3.54 18.89 31.85
N ALA A 227 -4.09 20.07 31.55
CA ALA A 227 -5.46 20.21 31.07
C ALA A 227 -5.69 19.46 29.74
N TYR A 228 -4.73 19.54 28.82
CA TYR A 228 -4.81 18.88 27.51
C TYR A 228 -4.75 17.35 27.61
N VAL A 229 -3.91 16.78 28.49
CA VAL A 229 -3.89 15.33 28.76
C VAL A 229 -5.20 14.85 29.39
N LEU A 230 -5.78 15.62 30.33
CA LEU A 230 -7.10 15.30 30.90
C LEU A 230 -8.22 15.35 29.84
N PHE A 231 -8.19 16.34 28.95
CA PHE A 231 -9.08 16.43 27.80
C PHE A 231 -8.97 15.18 26.90
N LEU A 232 -7.74 14.81 26.48
CA LEU A 232 -7.47 13.60 25.70
C LEU A 232 -7.98 12.31 26.38
N ILE A 233 -7.84 12.19 27.71
CA ILE A 233 -8.39 11.05 28.46
C ILE A 233 -9.92 10.97 28.33
N SER A 234 -10.62 12.11 28.29
CA SER A 234 -12.08 12.18 28.22
C SER A 234 -12.66 11.91 26.83
N ILE A 235 -11.98 12.37 25.77
CA ILE A 235 -12.46 12.25 24.38
C ILE A 235 -12.04 10.96 23.66
N ARG A 236 -11.16 10.15 24.29
CA ARG A 236 -10.50 8.94 23.75
C ARG A 236 -11.39 8.00 22.94
N THR A 237 -12.66 7.82 23.32
CA THR A 237 -13.62 6.91 22.65
C THR A 237 -14.82 7.64 22.03
N GLN A 238 -14.73 8.98 21.91
CA GLN A 238 -15.80 9.86 21.41
C GLN A 238 -15.41 10.61 20.13
N THR A 239 -14.14 10.46 19.71
CA THR A 239 -13.52 11.20 18.59
C THR A 239 -13.06 10.20 17.52
N ASP A 240 -12.98 10.64 16.27
CA ASP A 240 -12.35 9.86 15.20
C ASP A 240 -10.92 9.39 15.58
N PRO A 241 -10.56 8.12 15.33
CA PRO A 241 -9.23 7.58 15.62
C PRO A 241 -8.03 8.36 15.04
N HIS A 242 -8.14 8.90 13.82
CA HIS A 242 -7.04 9.64 13.18
C HIS A 242 -6.91 11.05 13.76
N LEU A 243 -8.03 11.72 14.03
CA LEU A 243 -8.05 12.99 14.76
C LEU A 243 -7.49 12.83 16.17
N PHE A 244 -7.88 11.77 16.89
CA PHE A 244 -7.32 11.49 18.21
C PHE A 244 -5.80 11.29 18.16
N TRP A 245 -5.27 10.59 17.15
CA TRP A 245 -3.83 10.44 16.91
C TRP A 245 -3.10 11.75 16.57
N MET A 246 -3.72 12.65 15.80
CA MET A 246 -3.17 13.98 15.57
C MET A 246 -3.11 14.80 16.88
N LEU A 247 -4.17 14.76 17.69
CA LEU A 247 -4.27 15.48 18.95
C LEU A 247 -3.27 14.95 20.00
N THR A 248 -3.09 13.63 20.12
CA THR A 248 -2.02 13.05 20.97
C THR A 248 -0.64 13.40 20.45
N GLY A 249 -0.41 13.39 19.14
CA GLY A 249 0.86 13.81 18.55
C GLY A 249 1.23 15.27 18.85
N ILE A 250 0.24 16.16 19.01
CA ILE A 250 0.46 17.53 19.50
C ILE A 250 0.91 17.52 20.96
N ALA A 251 0.25 16.75 21.84
CA ALA A 251 0.64 16.61 23.24
C ALA A 251 2.08 16.09 23.38
N VAL A 252 2.46 15.09 22.58
CA VAL A 252 3.82 14.51 22.57
C VAL A 252 4.87 15.55 22.19
N ARG A 253 4.63 16.34 21.13
CA ARG A 253 5.58 17.40 20.73
C ARG A 253 5.71 18.52 21.77
N ILE A 254 4.62 18.87 22.45
CA ILE A 254 4.64 19.85 23.54
C ILE A 254 5.41 19.28 24.75
N ALA A 255 5.12 18.04 25.15
CA ALA A 255 5.85 17.33 26.20
C ALA A 255 7.35 17.18 25.88
N GLN A 256 7.71 16.98 24.61
CA GLN A 256 9.10 16.98 24.15
C GLN A 256 9.75 18.36 24.31
N ARG A 257 9.11 19.43 23.80
CA ARG A 257 9.57 20.84 23.92
C ARG A 257 9.79 21.25 25.38
N MET A 258 8.91 20.83 26.28
CA MET A 258 9.01 21.09 27.72
C MET A 258 10.08 20.26 28.44
N GLY A 259 10.63 19.21 27.81
CA GLY A 259 11.54 18.28 28.47
C GLY A 259 10.86 17.30 29.44
N LEU A 260 9.57 16.96 29.27
CA LEU A 260 8.87 15.94 30.08
C LEU A 260 9.34 14.51 29.77
N HIS A 261 9.94 14.31 28.59
CA HIS A 261 10.59 13.08 28.15
C HIS A 261 11.97 12.85 28.79
N ARG A 262 12.44 13.81 29.59
CA ARG A 262 13.65 13.72 30.41
C ARG A 262 13.29 13.70 31.87
N ASP A 263 13.97 12.87 32.63
CA ASP A 263 13.75 12.78 34.06
C ASP A 263 14.25 14.05 34.77
N GLY A 264 13.33 14.74 35.46
CA GLY A 264 13.62 16.02 36.10
C GLY A 264 14.71 15.96 37.18
N GLU A 265 14.98 14.77 37.73
CA GLU A 265 16.04 14.56 38.72
C GLU A 265 17.43 14.82 38.11
N GLY A 266 17.65 14.40 36.85
CA GLY A 266 18.87 14.70 36.10
C GLY A 266 18.97 16.15 35.61
N LEU A 267 17.86 16.90 35.68
CA LEU A 267 17.78 18.32 35.33
C LEU A 267 17.89 19.25 36.54
N GLY A 268 18.02 18.70 37.76
CA GLY A 268 18.10 19.49 39.01
C GLY A 268 16.78 20.17 39.41
N LEU A 269 15.64 19.67 38.96
CA LEU A 269 14.31 20.19 39.36
C LEU A 269 13.96 19.81 40.81
N SER A 270 12.99 20.51 41.42
CA SER A 270 12.58 20.17 42.78
C SER A 270 11.91 18.79 42.83
N PRO A 271 11.98 18.04 43.95
CA PRO A 271 11.32 16.74 44.07
C PRO A 271 9.82 16.78 43.76
N PHE A 272 9.14 17.91 44.01
CA PHE A 272 7.74 18.12 43.64
C PHE A 272 7.55 18.13 42.11
N ASP A 273 8.33 18.96 41.41
CA ASP A 273 8.26 19.08 39.95
C ASP A 273 8.63 17.76 39.27
N VAL A 274 9.63 17.04 39.81
CA VAL A 274 10.01 15.69 39.34
C VAL A 274 8.80 14.74 39.41
N GLN A 275 8.07 14.69 40.53
CA GLN A 275 6.89 13.83 40.63
C GLN A 275 5.76 14.26 39.70
N MET A 276 5.46 15.56 39.60
CA MET A 276 4.41 16.07 38.71
C MET A 276 4.70 15.75 37.24
N ARG A 277 5.95 15.95 36.81
CA ARG A 277 6.40 15.71 35.43
C ARG A 277 6.44 14.22 35.09
N ARG A 278 6.88 13.35 36.01
CA ARG A 278 6.76 11.88 35.88
C ARG A 278 5.29 11.46 35.76
N ARG A 279 4.43 11.89 36.69
CA ARG A 279 2.97 11.56 36.67
C ARG A 279 2.34 11.92 35.33
N LEU A 280 2.60 13.12 34.82
CA LEU A 280 2.06 13.61 33.56
C LEU A 280 2.57 12.84 32.34
N PHE A 281 3.89 12.64 32.20
CA PHE A 281 4.47 11.93 31.05
C PHE A 281 3.95 10.49 30.95
N TRP A 282 3.84 9.79 32.08
CA TRP A 282 3.32 8.42 32.12
C TRP A 282 1.81 8.29 31.84
N GLN A 283 1.02 9.36 31.90
CA GLN A 283 -0.35 9.36 31.37
C GLN A 283 -0.40 9.53 29.85
N LEU A 284 0.61 10.16 29.25
CA LEU A 284 0.64 10.43 27.81
C LEU A 284 1.00 9.19 26.97
N LEU A 285 1.95 8.37 27.42
CA LEU A 285 2.36 7.12 26.76
C LEU A 285 1.17 6.20 26.36
N PRO A 286 0.21 5.85 27.25
CA PRO A 286 -0.93 4.99 26.91
C PRO A 286 -2.05 5.70 26.13
N LEU A 287 -1.98 7.02 25.91
CA LEU A 287 -2.85 7.74 24.98
C LEU A 287 -2.27 7.65 23.57
N ASP A 288 -0.98 7.97 23.39
CA ASP A 288 -0.27 7.87 22.12
C ASP A 288 -0.29 6.44 21.56
N GLY A 289 0.06 5.44 22.37
CA GLY A 289 0.06 4.04 21.95
C GLY A 289 -1.34 3.52 21.59
N TYR A 290 -2.40 3.99 22.25
CA TYR A 290 -3.77 3.66 21.84
C TYR A 290 -4.14 4.35 20.52
N ALA A 291 -3.83 5.64 20.38
CA ALA A 291 -4.16 6.40 19.20
C ALA A 291 -3.46 5.85 17.94
N GLY A 292 -2.20 5.42 18.05
CA GLY A 292 -1.48 4.72 16.99
C GLY A 292 -2.00 3.31 16.70
N GLN A 293 -2.56 2.62 17.69
CA GLN A 293 -3.24 1.32 17.48
C GLN A 293 -4.55 1.49 16.69
N VAL A 294 -5.40 2.45 17.06
CA VAL A 294 -6.72 2.65 16.44
C VAL A 294 -6.67 3.40 15.10
N SER A 295 -5.66 4.24 14.88
CA SER A 295 -5.40 4.88 13.56
C SER A 295 -4.55 4.02 12.62
N GLY A 296 -4.02 2.89 13.12
CA GLY A 296 -3.22 1.94 12.35
C GLY A 296 -1.77 2.36 12.06
N THR A 297 -1.24 3.40 12.72
CA THR A 297 0.10 3.96 12.47
C THR A 297 1.22 3.38 13.36
N GLY A 298 0.91 2.63 14.41
CA GLY A 298 1.89 1.99 15.29
C GLY A 298 2.40 2.88 16.43
N ILE A 299 3.51 2.49 17.08
CA ILE A 299 4.08 3.19 18.25
C ILE A 299 4.80 4.46 17.78
N SER A 300 4.37 5.64 18.23
CA SER A 300 4.94 6.93 17.78
C SER A 300 6.11 7.43 18.64
N ILE A 301 6.26 6.98 19.89
CA ILE A 301 7.39 7.33 20.77
C ILE A 301 8.40 6.16 20.82
N SER A 302 9.63 6.40 20.35
CA SER A 302 10.71 5.39 20.37
C SER A 302 11.15 5.04 21.81
N PRO A 303 11.37 3.74 22.14
CA PRO A 303 11.81 3.28 23.46
C PRO A 303 13.04 4.00 24.03
N ASN A 304 13.95 4.40 23.13
CA ASN A 304 15.24 4.99 23.46
C ASN A 304 15.23 6.53 23.43
N SER A 305 14.08 7.15 23.14
CA SER A 305 13.96 8.61 23.02
C SER A 305 13.68 9.35 24.33
N TRP A 306 13.48 8.62 25.44
CA TRP A 306 13.10 9.17 26.74
C TRP A 306 13.67 8.37 27.92
N ASP A 307 13.90 9.04 29.05
CA ASP A 307 14.51 8.47 30.27
C ASP A 307 13.71 8.73 31.57
N THR A 308 12.56 9.41 31.48
CA THR A 308 11.63 9.68 32.59
C THR A 308 11.25 8.42 33.37
N LYS A 309 11.66 8.34 34.65
CA LYS A 309 11.40 7.18 35.53
C LYS A 309 9.91 7.07 35.88
N PRO A 310 9.41 5.89 36.31
CA PRO A 310 8.05 5.77 36.85
C PRO A 310 7.79 6.74 38.02
N PRO A 311 6.54 7.19 38.24
CA PRO A 311 6.17 7.90 39.46
C PRO A 311 6.43 7.04 40.70
N LEU A 312 6.65 7.67 41.86
CA LEU A 312 6.85 6.96 43.13
C LEU A 312 5.53 6.42 43.70
N ASN A 313 5.60 5.34 44.49
CA ASN A 313 4.45 4.81 45.24
C ASN A 313 4.14 5.65 46.49
N ILE A 314 3.57 6.84 46.29
CA ILE A 314 3.27 7.83 47.33
C ILE A 314 1.83 8.36 47.23
N ASN A 315 1.29 8.78 48.36
CA ASN A 315 0.03 9.53 48.46
C ASN A 315 0.29 11.04 48.30
N ASP A 316 -0.73 11.82 47.94
CA ASP A 316 -0.57 13.24 47.61
C ASP A 316 -0.20 14.10 48.84
N ALA A 317 -0.52 13.63 50.04
CA ALA A 317 -0.08 14.27 51.29
C ALA A 317 1.43 14.18 51.57
N GLN A 318 2.20 13.36 50.84
CA GLN A 318 3.63 13.15 51.08
C GLN A 318 4.55 14.11 50.31
N PHE A 319 4.04 14.88 49.35
CA PHE A 319 4.85 15.75 48.49
C PHE A 319 4.16 17.11 48.25
N TYR A 320 4.91 18.21 48.28
CA TYR A 320 4.36 19.56 48.27
C TYR A 320 5.31 20.57 47.61
N PRO A 321 4.80 21.69 47.04
CA PRO A 321 5.63 22.72 46.42
C PRO A 321 6.70 23.26 47.38
N GLY A 322 7.95 23.33 46.91
CA GLY A 322 9.08 23.82 47.70
C GLY A 322 9.76 22.81 48.62
N MET A 323 9.36 21.54 48.62
CA MET A 323 10.09 20.47 49.31
C MET A 323 11.52 20.30 48.77
N THR A 324 12.48 19.95 49.64
CA THR A 324 13.90 19.77 49.29
C THR A 324 14.40 18.33 49.31
N HIS A 325 13.68 17.44 50.01
CA HIS A 325 14.01 16.02 50.14
C HIS A 325 13.04 15.17 49.31
N GLN A 326 13.48 14.02 48.79
CA GLN A 326 12.59 13.09 48.09
C GLN A 326 11.62 12.43 49.08
N PRO A 327 10.36 12.17 48.69
CA PRO A 327 9.40 11.47 49.53
C PRO A 327 9.67 9.96 49.54
N GLU A 328 9.49 9.31 50.70
CA GLU A 328 9.68 7.86 50.83
C GLU A 328 8.54 7.06 50.19
N GLU A 329 8.87 6.01 49.42
CA GLU A 329 7.89 5.10 48.84
C GLU A 329 7.19 4.23 49.90
N LEU A 330 5.88 4.08 49.77
CA LEU A 330 5.06 3.24 50.62
C LEU A 330 5.23 1.76 50.26
N ASN A 331 5.36 0.90 51.27
CA ASN A 331 5.29 -0.55 51.13
C ASN A 331 3.83 -1.04 51.25
N GLY A 332 2.96 -0.59 50.35
CA GLY A 332 1.54 -0.91 50.36
C GLY A 332 0.75 -0.23 49.23
N ALA A 333 -0.58 -0.30 49.29
CA ALA A 333 -1.44 0.39 48.35
C ALA A 333 -1.48 1.91 48.62
N SER A 334 -1.19 2.70 47.59
CA SER A 334 -1.27 4.17 47.60
C SER A 334 -2.40 4.65 46.69
N GLU A 335 -2.72 5.94 46.74
CA GLU A 335 -3.59 6.63 45.76
C GLU A 335 -3.10 6.44 44.31
N MET A 336 -1.80 6.19 44.11
CA MET A 336 -1.17 6.04 42.81
C MET A 336 -1.20 4.61 42.25
N ILE A 337 -1.70 3.61 43.01
CA ILE A 337 -1.67 2.19 42.64
C ILE A 337 -2.28 1.89 41.26
N TYR A 338 -3.36 2.59 40.86
CA TYR A 338 -3.96 2.45 39.52
C TYR A 338 -3.07 3.00 38.40
N CYS A 339 -2.31 4.06 38.67
CA CYS A 339 -1.38 4.63 37.71
C CYS A 339 -0.12 3.77 37.58
N LEU A 340 0.42 3.29 38.70
CA LEU A 340 1.66 2.50 38.73
C LEU A 340 1.49 1.14 38.07
N THR A 341 0.43 0.40 38.40
CA THR A 341 0.14 -0.89 37.74
C THR A 341 -0.04 -0.76 36.23
N LYS A 342 -0.56 0.38 35.75
CA LYS A 342 -0.63 0.70 34.31
C LYS A 342 0.69 1.20 33.72
N ALA A 343 1.56 1.82 34.52
CA ALA A 343 2.90 2.18 34.10
C ALA A 343 3.75 0.93 33.85
N GLU A 344 3.71 -0.09 34.72
CA GLU A 344 4.40 -1.37 34.48
C GLU A 344 3.94 -2.03 33.16
N LEU A 345 2.61 -2.11 32.92
CA LEU A 345 2.06 -2.64 31.68
C LEU A 345 2.40 -1.78 30.45
N SER A 346 2.44 -0.45 30.59
CA SER A 346 2.88 0.42 29.49
C SER A 346 4.36 0.21 29.18
N ASN A 347 5.21 0.03 30.20
CA ASN A 347 6.63 -0.22 30.06
C ASN A 347 6.93 -1.49 29.24
N LEU A 348 6.10 -2.53 29.40
CA LEU A 348 6.14 -3.72 28.54
C LEU A 348 5.92 -3.37 27.06
N TYR A 349 4.89 -2.58 26.75
CA TYR A 349 4.56 -2.18 25.39
C TYR A 349 5.51 -1.13 24.78
N THR A 350 6.11 -0.25 25.59
CA THR A 350 6.94 0.87 25.10
C THR A 350 8.45 0.63 25.22
N ARG A 351 8.90 -0.40 25.96
CA ARG A 351 10.35 -0.68 26.15
C ARG A 351 10.69 -2.16 26.16
N THR A 352 10.22 -2.96 27.12
CA THR A 352 10.83 -4.29 27.37
C THR A 352 10.36 -5.39 26.42
N GLY A 353 9.12 -5.31 25.95
CA GLY A 353 8.49 -6.23 25.00
C GLY A 353 8.65 -5.87 23.52
N VAL A 354 9.44 -4.83 23.21
CA VAL A 354 9.69 -4.35 21.84
C VAL A 354 11.17 -4.42 21.46
N GLU A 355 11.42 -4.51 20.15
CA GLU A 355 12.74 -4.55 19.52
C GLU A 355 12.77 -3.60 18.31
N THR A 356 13.93 -2.97 18.07
CA THR A 356 14.19 -2.18 16.85
C THR A 356 14.91 -3.06 15.85
N LYS A 357 14.28 -3.31 14.69
CA LYS A 357 14.75 -4.39 13.80
C LYS A 357 15.93 -4.01 12.91
N ASP A 358 16.01 -2.75 12.48
CA ASP A 358 17.05 -2.26 11.57
C ASP A 358 17.29 -0.75 11.74
N ALA A 359 18.29 -0.22 11.03
CA ALA A 359 18.65 1.20 11.00
C ALA A 359 17.50 2.13 10.53
N SER A 360 16.41 1.56 10.01
CA SER A 360 15.14 2.25 9.71
C SER A 360 14.44 2.81 10.97
N GLY A 361 14.76 2.28 12.15
CA GLY A 361 14.11 2.63 13.41
C GLY A 361 12.74 1.97 13.63
N THR A 362 12.35 1.01 12.77
CA THR A 362 11.05 0.32 12.88
C THR A 362 10.97 -0.52 14.17
N ILE A 363 9.96 -0.22 15.00
CA ILE A 363 9.71 -0.88 16.28
C ILE A 363 8.74 -2.06 16.05
N GLN A 364 9.13 -3.26 16.47
CA GLN A 364 8.25 -4.44 16.48
C GLN A 364 8.13 -5.01 17.91
N LEU A 365 7.07 -5.78 18.16
CA LEU A 365 6.99 -6.62 19.35
C LEU A 365 7.95 -7.80 19.20
N LYS A 366 8.61 -8.17 20.29
CA LYS A 366 9.52 -9.32 20.37
C LYS A 366 8.85 -10.65 20.02
N GLY A 367 9.67 -11.65 19.71
CA GLY A 367 9.23 -13.01 19.39
C GLY A 367 8.27 -13.59 20.44
N SER A 368 7.23 -14.30 19.98
CA SER A 368 6.05 -14.66 20.79
C SER A 368 6.36 -15.40 22.10
N GLY A 369 7.38 -16.26 22.12
CA GLY A 369 7.83 -16.97 23.33
C GLY A 369 8.62 -16.11 24.32
N GLU A 370 9.44 -15.16 23.84
CA GLU A 370 10.12 -14.21 24.75
C GLU A 370 9.11 -13.22 25.34
N LEU A 371 8.17 -12.75 24.51
CA LEU A 371 7.12 -11.84 24.94
C LEU A 371 6.21 -12.49 25.99
N GLU A 372 5.87 -13.78 25.85
CA GLU A 372 5.07 -14.49 26.86
C GLU A 372 5.79 -14.55 28.22
N ARG A 373 7.10 -14.88 28.24
CA ARG A 373 7.91 -14.85 29.47
C ARG A 373 7.95 -13.45 30.12
N LEU A 374 8.05 -12.40 29.31
CA LEU A 374 8.02 -11.01 29.79
C LEU A 374 6.64 -10.62 30.34
N ILE A 375 5.54 -11.15 29.78
CA ILE A 375 4.19 -10.97 30.35
C ILE A 375 4.11 -11.64 31.73
N ASP A 376 4.63 -12.87 31.88
CA ASP A 376 4.63 -13.58 33.17
C ASP A 376 5.45 -12.85 34.24
N GLU A 377 6.61 -12.29 33.87
CA GLU A 377 7.47 -11.48 34.75
C GLU A 377 6.78 -10.18 35.21
N VAL A 378 6.11 -9.47 34.28
CA VAL A 378 5.37 -8.26 34.58
C VAL A 378 4.12 -8.55 35.42
N GLU A 379 3.39 -9.64 35.15
CA GLU A 379 2.25 -10.07 35.97
C GLU A 379 2.68 -10.41 37.40
N SER A 380 3.75 -11.18 37.56
CA SER A 380 4.35 -11.50 38.87
C SER A 380 4.80 -10.25 39.62
N THR A 381 5.45 -9.31 38.93
CA THR A 381 5.88 -8.02 39.49
C THR A 381 4.67 -7.20 39.95
N ILE A 382 3.59 -7.15 39.17
CA ILE A 382 2.41 -6.38 39.54
C ILE A 382 1.64 -7.03 40.71
N GLU A 383 1.48 -8.35 40.70
CA GLU A 383 0.79 -9.06 41.79
C GLU A 383 1.56 -8.92 43.11
N THR A 384 2.88 -9.06 43.08
CA THR A 384 3.74 -8.95 44.28
C THR A 384 3.97 -7.51 44.74
N LYS A 385 4.18 -6.54 43.86
CA LYS A 385 4.45 -5.14 44.27
C LYS A 385 3.18 -4.36 44.62
N TYR A 386 2.05 -4.66 43.97
CA TYR A 386 0.83 -3.85 44.10
C TYR A 386 -0.41 -4.68 44.50
N LEU A 387 -0.80 -5.71 43.73
CA LEU A 387 -2.13 -6.32 43.92
C LEU A 387 -2.30 -7.09 45.22
N ARG A 388 -1.22 -7.63 45.81
CA ARG A 388 -1.28 -8.25 47.16
C ARG A 388 -1.74 -7.30 48.28
N TYR A 389 -1.71 -5.99 48.04
CA TYR A 389 -2.16 -4.96 48.96
C TYR A 389 -3.57 -4.41 48.65
N CYS A 390 -4.22 -4.91 47.58
CA CYS A 390 -5.56 -4.48 47.20
C CYS A 390 -6.64 -5.10 48.08
N ASP A 391 -7.36 -4.27 48.83
CA ASP A 391 -8.61 -4.63 49.50
C ASP A 391 -9.80 -4.61 48.51
N ILE A 392 -10.47 -5.75 48.32
CA ILE A 392 -11.64 -5.90 47.44
C ILE A 392 -12.86 -5.05 47.85
N ILE A 393 -12.92 -4.58 49.10
CA ILE A 393 -13.99 -3.69 49.60
C ILE A 393 -13.75 -2.24 49.12
N ASN A 394 -12.50 -1.85 48.85
CA ASN A 394 -12.18 -0.54 48.31
C ASN A 394 -12.49 -0.50 46.79
N PRO A 395 -13.40 0.38 46.32
CA PRO A 395 -13.80 0.39 44.91
C PRO A 395 -12.66 0.72 43.93
N LEU A 396 -11.64 1.49 44.35
CA LEU A 396 -10.48 1.74 43.50
C LEU A 396 -9.62 0.47 43.36
N HIS A 397 -9.37 -0.24 44.46
CA HIS A 397 -8.59 -1.48 44.45
C HIS A 397 -9.30 -2.60 43.66
N PHE A 398 -10.62 -2.73 43.78
CA PHE A 398 -11.39 -3.67 42.97
C PHE A 398 -11.31 -3.34 41.47
N LEU A 399 -11.37 -2.06 41.11
CA LEU A 399 -11.15 -1.60 39.73
C LEU A 399 -9.73 -1.92 39.23
N VAL A 400 -8.70 -1.74 40.07
CA VAL A 400 -7.30 -2.06 39.75
C VAL A 400 -7.15 -3.56 39.47
N LEU A 401 -7.62 -4.42 40.39
CA LEU A 401 -7.57 -5.88 40.26
C LEU A 401 -8.15 -6.37 38.93
N GLY A 402 -9.36 -5.92 38.58
CA GLY A 402 -9.98 -6.28 37.30
C GLY A 402 -9.28 -5.66 36.10
N SER A 403 -8.95 -4.36 36.15
CA SER A 403 -8.33 -3.64 35.01
C SER A 403 -6.99 -4.23 34.62
N VAL A 404 -6.15 -4.56 35.61
CA VAL A 404 -4.82 -5.13 35.37
C VAL A 404 -4.93 -6.54 34.82
N ARG A 405 -5.70 -7.43 35.46
CA ARG A 405 -5.85 -8.82 35.00
C ARG A 405 -6.47 -8.90 33.59
N SER A 406 -7.43 -8.02 33.30
CA SER A 406 -8.00 -7.88 31.95
C SER A 406 -6.96 -7.39 30.93
N ALA A 407 -6.14 -6.40 31.30
CA ALA A 407 -5.07 -5.88 30.45
C ALA A 407 -3.96 -6.92 30.19
N THR A 408 -3.49 -7.66 31.20
CA THR A 408 -2.49 -8.73 31.03
C THR A 408 -3.01 -9.81 30.08
N ASN A 409 -4.26 -10.26 30.26
CA ASN A 409 -4.89 -11.21 29.33
C ASN A 409 -5.04 -10.62 27.91
N ALA A 410 -5.26 -9.32 27.77
CA ALA A 410 -5.28 -8.65 26.47
C ALA A 410 -3.91 -8.62 25.79
N VAL A 411 -2.79 -8.52 26.54
CA VAL A 411 -1.44 -8.67 25.98
C VAL A 411 -1.25 -10.07 25.41
N ARG A 412 -1.59 -11.11 26.19
CA ARG A 412 -1.55 -12.52 25.76
C ARG A 412 -2.42 -12.78 24.53
N LEU A 413 -3.63 -12.21 24.51
CA LEU A 413 -4.54 -12.34 23.36
C LEU A 413 -3.90 -11.74 22.10
N ARG A 414 -3.40 -10.50 22.16
CA ARG A 414 -2.77 -9.82 21.02
C ARG A 414 -1.50 -10.53 20.53
N ASN A 415 -0.69 -11.09 21.43
CA ASN A 415 0.48 -11.92 21.08
C ASN A 415 0.08 -13.10 20.16
N ARG A 416 -1.10 -13.68 20.40
CA ARG A 416 -1.56 -14.94 19.79
C ARG A 416 -2.70 -14.79 18.77
N ILE A 417 -3.22 -13.58 18.52
CA ILE A 417 -4.40 -13.37 17.64
C ILE A 417 -4.08 -13.42 16.13
N SER A 418 -2.82 -13.30 15.72
CA SER A 418 -2.45 -13.22 14.29
C SER A 418 -2.88 -14.44 13.46
N PRO A 419 -2.70 -15.71 13.91
CA PRO A 419 -3.17 -16.88 13.16
C PRO A 419 -4.70 -16.95 13.01
N LEU A 420 -5.45 -16.36 13.96
CA LEU A 420 -6.91 -16.25 13.88
C LEU A 420 -7.33 -15.33 12.75
N MET A 421 -6.66 -14.18 12.60
CA MET A 421 -6.92 -13.20 11.54
C MET A 421 -6.46 -13.69 10.16
N ASN A 422 -5.39 -14.48 10.08
CA ASN A 422 -4.92 -15.08 8.84
C ASN A 422 -5.72 -16.33 8.41
N ASN A 423 -6.70 -16.77 9.20
CA ASN A 423 -7.43 -18.05 9.05
C ASN A 423 -6.55 -19.32 9.05
N THR A 424 -5.29 -19.23 9.48
CA THR A 424 -4.34 -20.36 9.55
C THR A 424 -4.41 -21.16 10.85
N ILE A 425 -5.21 -20.71 11.83
CA ILE A 425 -5.32 -21.32 13.17
C ILE A 425 -6.14 -22.62 13.19
N GLY A 426 -5.65 -23.61 13.95
CA GLY A 426 -6.38 -24.85 14.23
C GLY A 426 -7.55 -24.67 15.19
N ASP A 427 -8.49 -25.62 15.21
CA ASP A 427 -9.68 -25.52 16.07
C ASP A 427 -9.40 -25.59 17.59
N PRO A 428 -8.44 -26.40 18.09
CA PRO A 428 -8.07 -26.36 19.52
C PRO A 428 -7.50 -25.01 19.95
N GLU A 429 -6.61 -24.43 19.15
CA GLU A 429 -6.01 -23.11 19.42
C GLU A 429 -7.06 -21.99 19.34
N ARG A 430 -7.99 -22.07 18.38
CA ARG A 430 -9.13 -21.15 18.27
C ARG A 430 -10.02 -21.18 19.51
N LYS A 431 -10.29 -22.36 20.08
CA LYS A 431 -10.99 -22.47 21.37
C LYS A 431 -10.20 -21.80 22.50
N GLN A 432 -8.89 -22.06 22.61
CA GLN A 432 -8.05 -21.43 23.65
C GLN A 432 -8.02 -19.89 23.54
N LEU A 433 -7.98 -19.32 22.33
CA LEU A 433 -8.10 -17.87 22.14
C LEU A 433 -9.49 -17.35 22.53
N CYS A 434 -10.55 -18.08 22.19
CA CYS A 434 -11.91 -17.74 22.60
C CYS A 434 -12.06 -17.76 24.13
N ASP A 435 -11.52 -18.76 24.83
CA ASP A 435 -11.52 -18.85 26.29
C ASP A 435 -10.77 -17.68 26.94
N LEU A 436 -9.62 -17.29 26.38
CA LEU A 436 -8.85 -16.13 26.84
C LEU A 436 -9.61 -14.82 26.62
N ALA A 437 -10.26 -14.67 25.47
CA ALA A 437 -11.11 -13.52 25.18
C ALA A 437 -12.36 -13.46 26.08
N LEU A 438 -12.96 -14.61 26.43
CA LEU A 438 -14.08 -14.69 27.35
C LEU A 438 -13.69 -14.26 28.77
N LYS A 439 -12.49 -14.59 29.26
CA LYS A 439 -11.98 -14.08 30.56
C LYS A 439 -11.88 -12.55 30.60
N ILE A 440 -11.53 -11.92 29.49
CA ILE A 440 -11.48 -10.46 29.34
C ILE A 440 -12.89 -9.86 29.45
N LEU A 441 -13.84 -10.39 28.66
CA LEU A 441 -15.24 -9.93 28.66
C LEU A 441 -15.96 -10.22 29.99
N ASP A 442 -15.61 -11.32 30.68
CA ASP A 442 -16.16 -11.64 31.99
C ASP A 442 -15.65 -10.70 33.08
N THR A 443 -14.37 -10.33 33.02
CA THR A 443 -13.80 -9.30 33.90
C THR A 443 -14.46 -7.94 33.67
N ASP A 444 -14.69 -7.57 32.42
CA ASP A 444 -15.40 -6.34 32.05
C ASP A 444 -16.85 -6.31 32.58
N CYS A 445 -17.64 -7.36 32.32
CA CYS A 445 -19.00 -7.50 32.86
C CYS A 445 -19.02 -7.46 34.40
N THR A 446 -18.03 -8.09 35.06
CA THR A 446 -17.89 -8.06 36.53
C THR A 446 -17.60 -6.65 37.05
N LEU A 447 -16.71 -5.91 36.40
CA LEU A 447 -16.41 -4.52 36.72
C LEU A 447 -17.61 -3.60 36.48
N TYR A 448 -18.34 -3.79 35.38
CA TYR A 448 -19.48 -2.96 35.02
C TYR A 448 -20.70 -3.22 35.93
N GLY A 449 -20.96 -4.49 36.25
CA GLY A 449 -22.05 -4.95 37.11
C GLY A 449 -21.89 -4.56 38.58
N ASN A 450 -20.67 -4.38 39.08
CA ASN A 450 -20.42 -4.01 40.47
C ASN A 450 -20.99 -2.59 40.79
N PRO A 451 -21.97 -2.46 41.72
CA PRO A 451 -22.59 -1.18 42.06
C PRO A 451 -21.61 -0.13 42.58
N GLN A 452 -20.54 -0.55 43.27
CA GLN A 452 -19.53 0.36 43.84
C GLN A 452 -18.70 1.06 42.76
N LEU A 453 -18.62 0.46 41.56
CA LEU A 453 -17.88 1.00 40.42
C LEU A 453 -18.72 1.94 39.54
N ARG A 454 -19.98 2.22 39.88
CA ARG A 454 -20.86 3.10 39.08
C ARG A 454 -20.22 4.44 38.74
N ARG A 455 -19.46 5.04 39.67
CA ARG A 455 -18.71 6.30 39.49
C ARG A 455 -17.50 6.20 38.54
N PHE A 456 -17.01 4.99 38.26
CA PHE A 456 -15.88 4.70 37.39
C PHE A 456 -16.29 4.09 36.04
N ARG A 457 -17.59 3.90 35.78
CA ARG A 457 -18.09 3.32 34.50
C ARG A 457 -17.63 4.08 33.26
N TRP A 458 -17.48 5.41 33.33
CA TRP A 458 -16.89 6.21 32.24
C TRP A 458 -15.50 5.68 31.85
N LYS A 459 -14.71 5.24 32.83
CA LYS A 459 -13.36 4.71 32.60
C LYS A 459 -13.39 3.30 32.04
N ILE A 460 -14.28 2.44 32.56
CA ILE A 460 -14.49 1.07 32.07
C ILE A 460 -14.84 1.11 30.58
N LYS A 461 -15.87 1.90 30.20
CA LYS A 461 -16.26 2.15 28.80
C LYS A 461 -15.08 2.66 27.95
N ALA A 462 -14.34 3.65 28.44
CA ALA A 462 -13.22 4.25 27.71
C ALA A 462 -11.99 3.33 27.52
N VAL A 463 -11.95 2.15 28.15
CA VAL A 463 -10.86 1.15 27.99
C VAL A 463 -11.35 -0.22 27.52
N PHE A 464 -12.60 -0.33 27.05
CA PHE A 464 -13.16 -1.60 26.58
C PHE A 464 -12.28 -2.26 25.50
N LEU A 465 -12.10 -3.57 25.64
CA LEU A 465 -11.13 -4.36 24.87
C LEU A 465 -11.79 -5.07 23.69
N TRP A 466 -12.05 -4.30 22.63
CA TRP A 466 -12.72 -4.77 21.42
C TRP A 466 -12.09 -6.00 20.75
N ASP A 467 -10.76 -6.18 20.87
CA ASP A 467 -10.05 -7.37 20.37
C ASP A 467 -10.65 -8.68 20.93
N ALA A 468 -11.12 -8.67 22.18
CA ALA A 468 -11.74 -9.83 22.82
C ALA A 468 -13.13 -10.11 22.26
N LEU A 469 -13.99 -9.09 22.11
CA LEU A 469 -15.31 -9.24 21.50
C LEU A 469 -15.18 -9.75 20.06
N MET A 470 -14.27 -9.17 19.27
CA MET A 470 -13.97 -9.60 17.90
C MET A 470 -13.46 -11.05 17.85
N CYS A 471 -12.57 -11.46 18.75
CA CYS A 471 -12.10 -12.85 18.84
C CYS A 471 -13.25 -13.83 19.12
N VAL A 472 -14.17 -13.48 20.02
CA VAL A 472 -15.35 -14.30 20.36
C VAL A 472 -16.30 -14.42 19.17
N VAL A 473 -16.73 -13.31 18.55
CA VAL A 473 -17.68 -13.38 17.42
C VAL A 473 -17.06 -14.00 16.16
N THR A 474 -15.76 -13.81 15.92
CA THR A 474 -15.03 -14.50 14.83
C THR A 474 -14.97 -16.01 15.07
N SER A 475 -14.78 -16.44 16.32
CA SER A 475 -14.77 -17.86 16.68
C SER A 475 -16.16 -18.48 16.54
N LEU A 476 -17.21 -17.79 17.00
CA LEU A 476 -18.61 -18.18 16.79
C LEU A 476 -19.03 -18.20 15.32
N ALA A 477 -18.38 -17.44 14.44
CA ALA A 477 -18.72 -17.42 13.00
C ALA A 477 -18.21 -18.64 12.21
N LYS A 478 -17.37 -19.51 12.79
CA LYS A 478 -16.93 -20.76 12.15
C LYS A 478 -17.81 -21.92 12.61
N ALA A 479 -18.39 -22.65 11.66
CA ALA A 479 -19.36 -23.70 11.93
C ALA A 479 -18.76 -24.89 12.73
N TRP A 480 -19.60 -25.53 13.56
CA TRP A 480 -19.37 -26.84 14.19
C TRP A 480 -18.23 -26.99 15.22
N ILE A 481 -17.53 -25.93 15.63
CA ILE A 481 -16.47 -26.02 16.67
C ILE A 481 -17.01 -26.16 18.08
N PHE A 482 -18.07 -25.41 18.41
CA PHE A 482 -18.63 -25.35 19.76
C PHE A 482 -19.85 -26.27 19.89
N SER A 483 -19.86 -27.08 20.95
CA SER A 483 -21.02 -27.82 21.40
C SER A 483 -22.19 -26.88 21.73
N PRO A 484 -23.44 -27.39 21.75
CA PRO A 484 -24.60 -26.56 22.09
C PRO A 484 -24.48 -25.85 23.45
N MET A 485 -23.90 -26.51 24.45
CA MET A 485 -23.71 -25.94 25.79
C MET A 485 -22.66 -24.82 25.82
N GLU A 486 -21.48 -25.05 25.20
CA GLU A 486 -20.46 -24.00 25.03
C GLU A 486 -21.07 -22.79 24.32
N ARG A 487 -21.75 -23.02 23.19
CA ARG A 487 -22.35 -21.98 22.36
C ARG A 487 -23.39 -21.14 23.12
N ASN A 488 -24.26 -21.76 23.91
CA ASN A 488 -25.24 -21.06 24.75
C ASN A 488 -24.53 -20.17 25.79
N SER A 489 -23.49 -20.67 26.45
CA SER A 489 -22.69 -19.91 27.41
C SER A 489 -22.02 -18.68 26.77
N ILE A 490 -21.40 -18.86 25.61
CA ILE A 490 -20.72 -17.77 24.87
C ILE A 490 -21.72 -16.70 24.41
N TRP A 491 -22.92 -17.10 23.93
CA TRP A 491 -23.97 -16.14 23.57
C TRP A 491 -24.55 -15.41 24.77
N SER A 492 -24.72 -16.07 25.92
CA SER A 492 -25.11 -15.42 27.17
C SER A 492 -24.10 -14.35 27.57
N LYS A 493 -22.79 -14.67 27.55
CA LYS A 493 -21.72 -13.70 27.84
C LYS A 493 -21.71 -12.53 26.85
N THR A 494 -21.98 -12.80 25.57
CA THR A 494 -22.08 -11.78 24.52
C THR A 494 -23.28 -10.85 24.76
N ALA A 495 -24.41 -11.40 25.21
CA ALA A 495 -25.60 -10.62 25.58
C ALA A 495 -25.35 -9.72 26.80
N ASP A 496 -24.62 -10.20 27.83
CA ASP A 496 -24.20 -9.37 28.97
C ASP A 496 -23.41 -8.14 28.50
N VAL A 497 -22.45 -8.33 27.58
CA VAL A 497 -21.59 -7.26 27.05
C VAL A 497 -22.43 -6.20 26.33
N TYR A 498 -23.31 -6.59 25.41
CA TYR A 498 -24.19 -5.63 24.71
C TYR A 498 -25.18 -4.94 25.66
N SER A 499 -25.64 -5.62 26.71
CA SER A 499 -26.53 -5.03 27.74
C SER A 499 -25.81 -4.01 28.63
N ASN A 500 -24.54 -4.26 28.95
CA ASN A 500 -23.68 -3.35 29.68
C ASN A 500 -23.27 -2.13 28.83
N HIS A 501 -23.07 -2.34 27.53
CA HIS A 501 -22.61 -1.35 26.56
C HIS A 501 -23.63 -1.05 25.45
N PRO A 502 -24.77 -0.41 25.77
CA PRO A 502 -25.76 -0.01 24.76
C PRO A 502 -25.18 0.95 23.71
N GLU A 503 -24.12 1.69 24.03
CA GLU A 503 -23.37 2.51 23.07
C GLU A 503 -22.73 1.72 21.91
N PHE A 504 -22.64 0.39 21.99
CA PHE A 504 -22.18 -0.43 20.87
C PHE A 504 -23.26 -0.63 19.80
N LEU A 505 -24.53 -0.42 20.16
CA LEU A 505 -25.66 -0.39 19.23
C LEU A 505 -25.83 0.99 18.59
N ASP A 506 -25.23 2.03 19.16
CA ASP A 506 -25.20 3.38 18.58
C ASP A 506 -24.02 3.46 17.59
N VAL A 507 -24.27 3.01 16.35
CA VAL A 507 -23.26 2.80 15.31
C VAL A 507 -22.76 4.15 14.76
N LYS A 508 -21.76 4.73 15.43
CA LYS A 508 -21.11 6.01 15.08
C LYS A 508 -19.84 5.84 14.26
N THR A 509 -19.33 4.62 14.15
CA THR A 509 -18.06 4.33 13.48
C THR A 509 -18.17 3.09 12.59
N ALA A 510 -17.46 3.10 11.46
CA ALA A 510 -17.34 1.93 10.58
C ALA A 510 -16.82 0.68 11.32
N PHE A 511 -16.01 0.88 12.38
CA PHE A 511 -15.57 -0.21 13.24
C PHE A 511 -16.73 -0.89 13.98
N GLN A 512 -17.57 -0.13 14.69
CA GLN A 512 -18.78 -0.66 15.35
C GLN A 512 -19.71 -1.33 14.33
N ALA A 513 -19.88 -0.74 13.15
CA ALA A 513 -20.66 -1.34 12.05
C ALA A 513 -20.11 -2.71 11.64
N THR A 514 -18.78 -2.86 11.57
CA THR A 514 -18.08 -4.11 11.25
C THR A 514 -18.25 -5.16 12.34
N VAL A 515 -18.11 -4.78 13.62
CA VAL A 515 -18.40 -5.67 14.76
C VAL A 515 -19.86 -6.15 14.73
N GLY A 516 -20.80 -5.25 14.43
CA GLY A 516 -22.23 -5.57 14.28
C GLY A 516 -22.51 -6.52 13.10
N LYS A 517 -21.96 -6.25 11.92
CA LYS A 517 -22.02 -7.14 10.73
C LYS A 517 -21.52 -8.54 11.09
N LEU A 518 -20.38 -8.65 11.77
CA LEU A 518 -19.77 -9.92 12.17
C LEU A 518 -20.57 -10.65 13.25
N THR A 519 -21.13 -9.93 14.22
CA THR A 519 -22.03 -10.47 15.25
C THR A 519 -23.28 -11.09 14.62
N LEU A 520 -23.91 -10.40 13.65
CA LEU A 520 -25.05 -10.94 12.90
C LEU A 520 -24.68 -12.17 12.06
N LYS A 521 -23.48 -12.21 11.47
CA LYS A 521 -22.96 -13.39 10.74
C LYS A 521 -22.77 -14.58 11.68
N ALA A 522 -22.17 -14.35 12.84
CA ALA A 522 -21.98 -15.38 13.86
C ALA A 522 -23.31 -15.96 14.35
N TRP A 523 -24.30 -15.09 14.61
CA TRP A 523 -25.65 -15.49 15.03
C TRP A 523 -26.35 -16.34 13.97
N ALA A 524 -26.23 -15.98 12.68
CA ALA A 524 -26.83 -16.74 11.59
C ALA A 524 -26.21 -18.12 11.36
N VAL A 525 -24.90 -18.30 11.62
CA VAL A 525 -24.19 -19.57 11.43
C VAL A 525 -24.35 -20.50 12.64
N ASN A 526 -24.22 -19.97 13.85
CA ASN A 526 -24.26 -20.75 15.10
C ASN A 526 -25.16 -20.06 16.14
N PRO A 527 -26.50 -20.04 15.98
CA PRO A 527 -27.40 -19.53 17.01
C PRO A 527 -27.39 -20.43 18.26
N PRO A 528 -27.73 -19.91 19.45
CA PRO A 528 -27.96 -20.72 20.64
C PRO A 528 -29.18 -21.63 20.46
N SER A 529 -29.25 -22.71 21.25
CA SER A 529 -30.29 -23.74 21.15
C SER A 529 -31.70 -23.17 21.36
N ASP A 530 -31.84 -22.27 22.32
CA ASP A 530 -33.09 -21.58 22.66
C ASP A 530 -33.07 -20.14 22.11
N SER A 531 -32.96 -20.01 20.78
CA SER A 531 -32.82 -18.71 20.08
C SER A 531 -34.15 -17.95 19.87
N THR A 532 -35.24 -18.42 20.47
CA THR A 532 -36.58 -17.81 20.40
C THR A 532 -37.15 -17.56 21.80
N PRO A 533 -37.47 -16.31 22.20
CA PRO A 533 -37.35 -15.08 21.43
C PRO A 533 -35.88 -14.66 21.19
N GLU A 534 -35.67 -13.92 20.11
CA GLU A 534 -34.35 -13.42 19.72
C GLU A 534 -33.92 -12.24 20.60
N PRO A 535 -32.65 -12.16 21.07
CA PRO A 535 -32.21 -11.09 21.95
C PRO A 535 -32.32 -9.69 21.34
N ASP A 536 -32.69 -8.71 22.17
CA ASP A 536 -32.90 -7.31 21.77
C ASP A 536 -31.72 -6.70 21.01
N PHE A 537 -30.48 -7.05 21.36
CA PHE A 537 -29.30 -6.53 20.67
C PHE A 537 -29.16 -7.08 19.23
N ILE A 538 -29.52 -8.34 18.99
CA ILE A 538 -29.55 -8.93 17.63
C ILE A 538 -30.69 -8.30 16.82
N THR A 539 -31.87 -8.16 17.45
CA THR A 539 -33.02 -7.48 16.85
C THR A 539 -32.67 -6.04 16.48
N THR A 540 -31.97 -5.32 17.36
CA THR A 540 -31.53 -3.93 17.14
C THR A 540 -30.52 -3.84 15.99
N LEU A 541 -29.42 -4.61 16.01
CA LEU A 541 -28.43 -4.64 14.93
C LEU A 541 -29.05 -5.00 13.58
N ARG A 542 -29.98 -5.97 13.56
CA ARG A 542 -30.71 -6.33 12.34
C ARG A 542 -31.69 -5.23 11.92
N SER A 543 -32.35 -4.56 12.87
CA SER A 543 -33.27 -3.46 12.59
C SER A 543 -32.53 -2.26 12.01
N GLN A 544 -31.30 -1.96 12.43
CA GLN A 544 -30.49 -0.88 11.89
C GLN A 544 -29.99 -1.19 10.47
N ARG A 545 -29.53 -2.43 10.23
CA ARG A 545 -29.22 -2.89 8.88
C ARG A 545 -30.45 -2.86 7.97
N LYS A 546 -31.60 -3.29 8.49
CA LYS A 546 -32.89 -3.14 7.80
C LYS A 546 -33.25 -1.67 7.62
N ALA A 547 -32.98 -0.77 8.57
CA ALA A 547 -33.32 0.65 8.50
C ALA A 547 -32.41 1.44 7.56
N LYS A 548 -31.18 0.99 7.26
CA LYS A 548 -30.40 1.50 6.12
C LYS A 548 -30.96 1.02 4.79
N VAL A 549 -31.25 -0.28 4.67
CA VAL A 549 -31.91 -0.85 3.47
C VAL A 549 -33.32 -0.27 3.26
N ILE A 550 -34.03 0.02 4.35
CA ILE A 550 -35.36 0.64 4.36
C ILE A 550 -35.23 2.15 4.22
N SER A 551 -34.21 2.86 4.69
CA SER A 551 -33.99 4.27 4.31
C SER A 551 -33.80 4.41 2.79
N ALA A 552 -33.10 3.45 2.17
CA ALA A 552 -32.99 3.32 0.73
C ALA A 552 -34.30 2.88 0.02
N LEU A 553 -35.31 2.37 0.75
CA LEU A 553 -36.61 1.92 0.21
C LEU A 553 -37.82 2.75 0.67
N ASP A 554 -37.75 3.54 1.75
CA ASP A 554 -38.79 4.43 2.31
C ASP A 554 -38.75 5.80 1.62
N LYS A 555 -37.75 6.02 0.74
CA LYS A 555 -37.92 6.85 -0.45
C LYS A 555 -39.04 6.28 -1.39
N ALA A 556 -39.65 5.12 -1.08
CA ALA A 556 -40.81 4.50 -1.74
C ALA A 556 -41.82 3.76 -0.79
N GLU A 557 -42.84 4.51 -0.33
CA GLU A 557 -44.24 4.06 -0.08
C GLU A 557 -44.67 3.26 1.20
N ASN A 558 -45.65 3.82 1.92
CA ASN A 558 -46.41 3.21 3.04
C ASN A 558 -47.83 2.74 2.59
N LEU A 559 -48.30 1.51 2.87
CA LEU A 559 -49.72 1.10 2.65
C LEU A 559 -50.25 -0.12 3.49
N LYS A 560 -51.59 -0.36 3.49
CA LYS A 560 -52.44 -1.17 4.44
C LYS A 560 -53.29 -2.25 3.71
N THR A 561 -53.87 -3.34 4.30
CA THR A 561 -54.25 -4.62 3.57
C THR A 561 -55.76 -5.13 3.49
N CYS A 562 -56.18 -5.78 2.36
CA CYS A 562 -57.53 -6.22 1.86
C CYS A 562 -57.60 -7.53 0.93
N PRO A 563 -58.74 -8.25 0.75
CA PRO A 563 -58.81 -9.50 -0.09
C PRO A 563 -58.46 -9.39 -1.60
N ASN A 564 -57.64 -10.31 -2.15
CA ASN A 564 -57.30 -10.43 -3.59
C ASN A 564 -57.18 -11.89 -4.10
N LYS A 565 -57.22 -12.08 -5.43
CA LYS A 565 -57.19 -13.40 -6.11
C LYS A 565 -55.78 -13.83 -6.50
N TRP A 566 -55.47 -15.11 -6.31
CA TRP A 566 -54.17 -15.74 -6.49
C TRP A 566 -54.28 -17.04 -7.30
N PHE A 567 -53.22 -17.44 -8.00
CA PHE A 567 -53.19 -18.65 -8.82
C PHE A 567 -52.19 -19.68 -8.25
N LYS A 568 -52.68 -20.86 -7.86
CA LYS A 568 -51.86 -21.97 -7.36
C LYS A 568 -51.45 -22.89 -8.53
N PRO A 569 -50.16 -23.19 -8.74
CA PRO A 569 -49.73 -24.08 -9.82
C PRO A 569 -50.34 -25.49 -9.73
N ASN A 570 -50.86 -25.97 -10.86
CA ASN A 570 -51.38 -27.33 -11.06
C ASN A 570 -50.53 -28.03 -12.14
N PRO A 571 -49.77 -29.07 -11.79
CA PRO A 571 -48.80 -29.69 -12.71
C PRO A 571 -49.41 -30.45 -13.89
N CYS A 572 -50.73 -30.64 -13.94
CA CYS A 572 -51.42 -31.27 -15.07
C CYS A 572 -52.83 -30.69 -15.28
N LYS A 573 -52.92 -29.39 -15.54
CA LYS A 573 -54.21 -28.70 -15.71
C LYS A 573 -54.96 -29.16 -16.96
N THR A 574 -54.24 -29.48 -18.04
CA THR A 574 -54.83 -29.97 -19.30
C THR A 574 -54.07 -31.20 -19.80
N ARG A 575 -54.79 -32.19 -20.35
CA ARG A 575 -54.20 -33.34 -21.04
C ARG A 575 -54.32 -33.14 -22.55
N LEU A 576 -53.21 -33.27 -23.27
CA LEU A 576 -53.15 -33.11 -24.72
C LEU A 576 -52.83 -34.45 -25.37
N ASN A 577 -53.73 -34.91 -26.23
CA ASN A 577 -53.62 -36.20 -26.92
C ASN A 577 -52.94 -36.00 -28.27
N TYR A 578 -52.11 -36.97 -28.67
CA TYR A 578 -51.43 -36.99 -29.97
C TYR A 578 -51.24 -38.43 -30.49
N PRO A 579 -51.35 -38.67 -31.81
CA PRO A 579 -51.14 -39.98 -32.38
C PRO A 579 -49.66 -40.39 -32.34
N SER A 580 -49.41 -41.64 -31.99
CA SER A 580 -48.09 -42.23 -31.78
C SER A 580 -48.03 -43.67 -32.33
N PRO A 581 -46.90 -44.19 -32.83
CA PRO A 581 -46.86 -45.54 -33.38
C PRO A 581 -47.16 -46.61 -32.32
N CYS A 582 -48.13 -47.48 -32.56
CA CYS A 582 -48.51 -48.53 -31.63
C CYS A 582 -47.35 -49.56 -31.45
N PRO A 583 -47.10 -50.15 -30.26
CA PRO A 583 -45.91 -50.97 -29.99
C PRO A 583 -45.92 -52.40 -30.59
N THR A 584 -46.22 -52.58 -31.88
CA THR A 584 -46.22 -53.90 -32.54
C THR A 584 -45.44 -53.91 -33.86
N VAL A 585 -44.59 -54.93 -34.04
CA VAL A 585 -43.48 -54.95 -35.01
C VAL A 585 -43.89 -55.48 -36.39
N ARG A 586 -45.00 -54.99 -36.97
CA ARG A 586 -45.37 -55.28 -38.37
C ARG A 586 -45.75 -54.00 -39.11
N LYS A 587 -45.02 -53.73 -40.21
CA LYS A 587 -45.26 -52.59 -41.09
C LYS A 587 -46.45 -52.87 -42.03
N PRO A 588 -47.23 -51.84 -42.42
CA PRO A 588 -47.18 -50.46 -41.93
C PRO A 588 -47.71 -50.34 -40.49
N PHE A 589 -47.05 -49.51 -39.68
CA PHE A 589 -47.41 -49.32 -38.28
C PHE A 589 -48.75 -48.60 -38.13
N ARG A 590 -49.61 -49.08 -37.23
CA ARG A 590 -50.82 -48.34 -36.82
C ARG A 590 -50.46 -47.20 -35.86
N MET A 591 -51.25 -46.12 -35.88
CA MET A 591 -51.17 -45.03 -34.91
C MET A 591 -52.17 -45.24 -33.77
N CYS A 592 -51.75 -44.93 -32.55
CA CYS A 592 -52.47 -45.02 -31.29
C CYS A 592 -52.42 -43.65 -30.60
N ASP A 593 -53.53 -43.16 -30.05
CA ASP A 593 -53.56 -41.89 -29.32
C ASP A 593 -52.86 -42.03 -27.96
N SER A 594 -51.69 -41.39 -27.84
CA SER A 594 -51.01 -41.14 -26.57
C SER A 594 -51.41 -39.77 -26.02
N TRP A 595 -51.07 -39.46 -24.77
CA TRP A 595 -51.35 -38.16 -24.19
C TRP A 595 -50.24 -37.68 -23.25
N THR A 596 -50.12 -36.36 -23.08
CA THR A 596 -49.18 -35.73 -22.15
C THR A 596 -49.87 -34.70 -21.25
N CYS A 597 -49.32 -34.50 -20.05
CA CYS A 597 -49.74 -33.47 -19.11
C CYS A 597 -49.18 -32.11 -19.52
N VAL A 598 -50.04 -31.08 -19.57
CA VAL A 598 -49.64 -29.67 -19.67
C VAL A 598 -49.93 -28.99 -18.34
N PRO A 599 -48.88 -28.47 -17.64
CA PRO A 599 -49.05 -27.69 -16.42
C PRO A 599 -49.85 -26.40 -16.64
N GLY A 600 -50.52 -25.94 -15.59
CA GLY A 600 -51.24 -24.67 -15.52
C GLY A 600 -51.39 -24.19 -14.07
N SER A 601 -52.45 -23.44 -13.76
CA SER A 601 -52.73 -22.97 -12.39
C SER A 601 -54.22 -22.81 -12.09
N ASP A 602 -54.62 -23.03 -10.84
CA ASP A 602 -56.01 -22.96 -10.34
C ASP A 602 -56.19 -21.75 -9.40
N GLU A 603 -57.41 -21.19 -9.32
CA GLU A 603 -57.65 -19.90 -8.65
C GLU A 603 -58.05 -20.04 -7.16
N THR A 604 -57.49 -19.18 -6.30
CA THR A 604 -57.71 -19.10 -4.83
C THR A 604 -57.72 -17.63 -4.37
N TRP A 605 -58.14 -17.31 -3.13
CA TRP A 605 -58.18 -15.92 -2.62
C TRP A 605 -57.38 -15.75 -1.31
N ILE A 606 -56.71 -14.59 -1.11
CA ILE A 606 -55.80 -14.26 0.02
C ILE A 606 -55.83 -12.74 0.32
N ASP A 607 -55.66 -12.30 1.57
CA ASP A 607 -55.76 -10.88 1.98
C ASP A 607 -54.42 -10.09 1.93
N THR A 608 -54.39 -8.90 1.29
CA THR A 608 -53.23 -8.13 0.75
C THR A 608 -53.52 -6.63 0.46
N PRO A 609 -52.56 -5.69 0.33
CA PRO A 609 -52.75 -4.44 -0.44
C PRO A 609 -54.15 -3.75 -0.56
N CYS A 610 -54.78 -3.22 0.51
CA CYS A 610 -55.92 -2.29 0.33
C CYS A 610 -55.46 -1.07 -0.47
N GLY A 611 -56.40 -0.45 -1.17
CA GLY A 611 -56.12 0.67 -2.06
C GLY A 611 -55.51 0.25 -3.39
N LEU A 612 -54.93 -0.95 -3.48
CA LEU A 612 -54.41 -1.52 -4.73
C LEU A 612 -55.51 -2.26 -5.50
N THR A 613 -55.99 -1.63 -6.57
CA THR A 613 -56.76 -2.31 -7.61
C THR A 613 -55.79 -2.80 -8.67
N ILE A 614 -55.47 -4.10 -8.67
CA ILE A 614 -54.55 -4.68 -9.66
C ILE A 614 -55.30 -4.90 -10.99
N LEU A 615 -55.19 -3.93 -11.90
CA LEU A 615 -55.55 -4.11 -13.30
C LEU A 615 -54.39 -4.80 -14.02
N THR A 616 -54.53 -6.10 -14.30
CA THR A 616 -53.55 -6.83 -15.11
C THR A 616 -53.81 -6.59 -16.60
N GLU A 617 -53.16 -5.59 -17.20
CA GLU A 617 -52.99 -5.56 -18.65
C GLU A 617 -51.93 -6.57 -19.11
N PRO A 618 -52.08 -7.19 -20.30
CA PRO A 618 -51.09 -8.10 -20.85
C PRO A 618 -49.88 -7.33 -21.39
N ILE A 619 -48.89 -7.08 -20.53
CA ILE A 619 -47.74 -6.25 -20.88
C ILE A 619 -46.65 -7.07 -21.60
N ASN A 620 -46.20 -6.59 -22.75
CA ASN A 620 -45.08 -7.19 -23.48
C ASN A 620 -43.77 -6.80 -22.78
N VAL A 621 -43.18 -7.71 -22.02
CA VAL A 621 -41.97 -7.49 -21.21
C VAL A 621 -40.80 -6.92 -22.03
N CYS A 622 -40.62 -7.37 -23.27
CA CYS A 622 -39.58 -6.85 -24.17
C CYS A 622 -39.88 -5.44 -24.71
N LYS A 623 -41.11 -4.96 -24.58
CA LYS A 623 -41.50 -3.58 -24.89
C LYS A 623 -41.33 -2.67 -23.66
N GLU A 624 -41.67 -3.14 -22.47
CA GLU A 624 -41.47 -2.38 -21.23
C GLU A 624 -40.01 -2.24 -20.83
N VAL A 625 -39.20 -3.29 -20.95
CA VAL A 625 -37.76 -3.19 -20.67
C VAL A 625 -37.10 -2.15 -21.59
N ARG A 626 -37.54 -2.06 -22.85
CA ARG A 626 -37.13 -0.98 -23.79
C ARG A 626 -37.78 0.38 -23.49
N GLY A 627 -38.98 0.42 -22.92
CA GLY A 627 -39.67 1.67 -22.56
C GLY A 627 -39.11 2.33 -21.30
N LEU A 628 -38.83 1.53 -20.27
CA LEU A 628 -38.31 1.97 -18.97
C LEU A 628 -36.82 2.29 -19.00
N ALA A 629 -36.01 1.49 -19.71
CA ALA A 629 -34.56 1.65 -19.77
C ALA A 629 -34.04 2.21 -21.12
N GLY A 630 -34.93 2.56 -22.06
CA GLY A 630 -34.56 3.09 -23.37
C GLY A 630 -33.60 2.17 -24.13
N ASP A 631 -32.53 2.76 -24.68
CA ASP A 631 -31.47 2.03 -25.38
C ASP A 631 -30.80 0.96 -24.52
N ILE A 632 -30.69 1.17 -23.19
CA ILE A 632 -30.09 0.20 -22.25
C ILE A 632 -30.94 -1.07 -22.17
N GLY A 633 -32.27 -0.93 -22.20
CA GLY A 633 -33.20 -2.06 -22.26
C GLY A 633 -33.09 -2.85 -23.55
N THR A 634 -32.86 -2.16 -24.68
CA THR A 634 -32.57 -2.82 -25.96
C THR A 634 -31.25 -3.58 -25.90
N GLN A 635 -30.18 -2.96 -25.37
CA GLN A 635 -28.87 -3.59 -25.19
C GLN A 635 -28.94 -4.84 -24.30
N PHE A 636 -29.69 -4.78 -23.18
CA PHE A 636 -29.90 -5.92 -22.29
C PHE A 636 -30.56 -7.11 -23.01
N ILE A 637 -31.63 -6.85 -23.76
CA ILE A 637 -32.35 -7.90 -24.53
C ILE A 637 -31.44 -8.51 -25.60
N THR A 638 -30.65 -7.72 -26.32
CA THR A 638 -29.69 -8.24 -27.32
C THR A 638 -28.55 -9.06 -26.71
N LYS A 639 -28.24 -8.86 -25.42
CA LYS A 639 -27.14 -9.49 -24.70
C LYS A 639 -27.52 -10.73 -23.88
N ALA A 640 -28.81 -11.07 -23.85
CA ALA A 640 -29.33 -12.21 -23.07
C ALA A 640 -28.70 -13.56 -23.46
N GLY A 641 -28.26 -13.74 -24.70
CA GLY A 641 -27.59 -14.95 -25.18
C GLY A 641 -26.29 -15.24 -24.42
N ALA A 642 -25.46 -14.24 -24.13
CA ALA A 642 -24.26 -14.44 -23.32
C ALA A 642 -24.61 -14.78 -21.87
N ILE A 643 -25.59 -14.07 -21.30
CA ILE A 643 -25.99 -14.20 -19.89
C ILE A 643 -26.51 -15.61 -19.60
N CYS A 644 -27.25 -16.21 -20.54
CA CYS A 644 -27.79 -17.56 -20.38
C CYS A 644 -26.87 -18.68 -20.91
N GLY A 645 -25.98 -18.39 -21.87
CA GLY A 645 -25.07 -19.37 -22.48
C GLY A 645 -23.63 -19.27 -21.98
N CYS A 646 -22.95 -18.16 -22.30
CA CYS A 646 -21.51 -18.00 -22.06
C CYS A 646 -21.16 -17.81 -20.55
N PHE A 647 -21.89 -16.99 -19.80
CA PHE A 647 -21.55 -16.69 -18.40
C PHE A 647 -21.56 -17.92 -17.46
N PRO A 648 -22.52 -18.86 -17.55
CA PRO A 648 -22.47 -20.12 -16.80
C PRO A 648 -21.25 -20.98 -17.14
N GLU A 649 -20.81 -21.02 -18.40
CA GLU A 649 -19.59 -21.73 -18.82
C GLU A 649 -18.33 -21.05 -18.28
N ALA A 650 -18.29 -19.71 -18.27
CA ALA A 650 -17.22 -18.93 -17.62
C ALA A 650 -17.07 -19.28 -16.14
N LEU A 651 -18.19 -19.29 -15.41
CA LEU A 651 -18.21 -19.60 -13.99
C LEU A 651 -17.74 -21.05 -13.72
N ASN A 652 -18.14 -22.00 -14.57
CA ASN A 652 -17.69 -23.40 -14.49
C ASN A 652 -16.17 -23.52 -14.72
N LEU A 653 -15.62 -22.84 -15.73
CA LEU A 653 -14.18 -22.83 -16.01
C LEU A 653 -13.36 -22.27 -14.83
N LEU A 654 -13.82 -21.18 -14.22
CA LEU A 654 -13.18 -20.55 -13.05
C LEU A 654 -13.15 -21.46 -11.80
N THR A 655 -14.00 -22.49 -11.73
CA THR A 655 -14.04 -23.45 -10.61
C THR A 655 -13.14 -24.67 -10.78
N ARG A 656 -12.33 -24.76 -11.85
CA ARG A 656 -11.46 -25.92 -12.12
C ARG A 656 -10.03 -25.67 -11.64
N ASP A 657 -9.47 -26.59 -10.85
CA ASP A 657 -8.12 -26.47 -10.29
C ASP A 657 -7.02 -26.24 -11.35
N LEU A 658 -7.10 -26.90 -12.52
CA LEU A 658 -6.13 -26.71 -13.61
C LEU A 658 -6.16 -25.29 -14.22
N TYR A 659 -7.25 -24.53 -14.09
CA TYR A 659 -7.34 -23.17 -14.64
C TYR A 659 -6.28 -22.25 -14.00
N GLN A 660 -6.01 -22.43 -12.70
CA GLN A 660 -4.99 -21.66 -11.98
C GLN A 660 -3.55 -21.99 -12.43
N SER A 661 -3.31 -23.19 -12.97
CA SER A 661 -2.01 -23.56 -13.56
C SER A 661 -1.76 -22.82 -14.88
N VAL A 662 -2.78 -22.84 -15.77
CA VAL A 662 -2.72 -22.19 -17.09
C VAL A 662 -2.68 -20.66 -16.96
N GLN A 663 -3.37 -20.08 -15.97
CA GLN A 663 -3.41 -18.63 -15.72
C GLN A 663 -2.01 -18.01 -15.49
N ASN A 664 -1.04 -18.78 -15.03
CA ASN A 664 0.34 -18.32 -14.80
C ASN A 664 1.27 -18.55 -16.01
N GLY A 665 0.72 -18.83 -17.20
CA GLY A 665 1.48 -19.05 -18.45
C GLY A 665 2.42 -20.27 -18.41
N ALA A 666 2.23 -21.17 -17.43
CA ALA A 666 3.25 -22.10 -16.97
C ALA A 666 3.15 -23.53 -17.52
N ASP A 667 2.15 -23.81 -18.37
CA ASP A 667 1.85 -25.17 -18.83
C ASP A 667 1.48 -25.17 -20.33
N VAL A 668 2.43 -25.57 -21.18
CA VAL A 668 2.23 -25.82 -22.63
C VAL A 668 2.00 -27.30 -22.94
N SER A 669 1.61 -28.12 -21.96
CA SER A 669 1.36 -29.55 -22.16
C SER A 669 -0.01 -29.84 -22.78
N GLU A 670 -0.21 -31.09 -23.21
CA GLU A 670 -1.49 -31.59 -23.71
C GLU A 670 -2.66 -31.37 -22.72
N ALA A 671 -2.38 -31.35 -21.40
CA ALA A 671 -3.38 -31.14 -20.37
C ALA A 671 -4.00 -29.72 -20.40
N ALA A 672 -3.29 -28.73 -20.93
CA ALA A 672 -3.76 -27.35 -21.04
C ALA A 672 -4.71 -27.13 -22.25
N LEU A 673 -4.60 -27.94 -23.32
CA LEU A 673 -5.37 -27.76 -24.57
C LEU A 673 -6.89 -27.65 -24.38
N PRO A 674 -7.57 -28.50 -23.57
CA PRO A 674 -9.01 -28.39 -23.37
C PRO A 674 -9.41 -27.08 -22.70
N LEU A 675 -8.57 -26.53 -21.81
CA LEU A 675 -8.83 -25.29 -21.07
C LEU A 675 -8.58 -24.06 -21.95
N ILE A 676 -7.48 -24.05 -22.71
CA ILE A 676 -7.17 -23.00 -23.68
C ILE A 676 -8.27 -22.94 -24.76
N SER A 677 -8.65 -24.09 -25.33
CA SER A 677 -9.74 -24.17 -26.32
C SER A 677 -11.09 -23.72 -25.76
N SER A 678 -11.40 -24.06 -24.50
CA SER A 678 -12.66 -23.62 -23.85
C SER A 678 -12.64 -22.12 -23.56
N SER A 679 -11.49 -21.57 -23.14
CA SER A 679 -11.33 -20.14 -22.87
C SER A 679 -11.44 -19.30 -24.15
N TYR A 680 -10.86 -19.77 -25.25
CA TYR A 680 -10.98 -19.14 -26.57
C TYR A 680 -12.42 -19.16 -27.09
N LYS A 681 -13.10 -20.31 -27.00
CA LYS A 681 -14.54 -20.43 -27.34
C LYS A 681 -15.40 -19.51 -26.50
N LEU A 682 -15.11 -19.38 -25.21
CA LEU A 682 -15.81 -18.49 -24.31
C LEU A 682 -15.60 -17.01 -24.68
N GLN A 683 -14.37 -16.61 -25.01
CA GLN A 683 -14.05 -15.25 -25.47
C GLN A 683 -14.85 -14.91 -26.74
N MET A 684 -14.88 -15.82 -27.72
CA MET A 684 -15.70 -15.68 -28.94
C MET A 684 -17.20 -15.65 -28.61
N CYS A 685 -17.70 -16.53 -27.74
CA CYS A 685 -19.10 -16.55 -27.28
C CYS A 685 -19.53 -15.18 -26.70
N MET A 686 -18.68 -14.57 -25.87
CA MET A 686 -18.94 -13.23 -25.32
C MET A 686 -18.94 -12.15 -26.41
N ALA A 687 -17.95 -12.16 -27.31
CA ALA A 687 -17.80 -11.19 -28.38
C ALA A 687 -18.95 -11.24 -29.39
N ASP A 688 -19.33 -12.44 -29.85
CA ASP A 688 -20.43 -12.69 -30.79
C ASP A 688 -21.79 -12.26 -30.22
N ASN A 689 -21.96 -12.31 -28.90
CA ASN A 689 -23.14 -11.81 -28.19
C ASN A 689 -23.00 -10.32 -27.78
N GLY A 690 -22.07 -9.58 -28.38
CA GLY A 690 -21.93 -8.14 -28.24
C GLY A 690 -21.36 -7.65 -26.92
N PHE A 691 -20.62 -8.48 -26.18
CA PHE A 691 -19.83 -8.03 -25.03
C PHE A 691 -18.43 -7.60 -25.48
N ASP A 692 -18.07 -6.38 -25.08
CA ASP A 692 -16.75 -5.81 -25.30
C ASP A 692 -15.77 -6.45 -24.30
N VAL A 693 -14.94 -7.37 -24.77
CA VAL A 693 -13.92 -8.03 -23.95
C VAL A 693 -12.73 -7.08 -23.81
N LYS A 694 -12.72 -6.32 -22.72
CA LYS A 694 -11.64 -5.39 -22.40
C LYS A 694 -10.46 -6.13 -21.79
N ASP A 695 -9.30 -5.95 -22.41
CA ASP A 695 -8.01 -6.19 -21.77
C ASP A 695 -7.47 -4.89 -21.13
N ASN A 696 -6.42 -5.03 -20.32
CA ASN A 696 -5.65 -3.92 -19.76
C ASN A 696 -4.34 -3.68 -20.53
N LYS A 697 -4.23 -4.15 -21.79
CA LYS A 697 -2.99 -4.11 -22.58
C LYS A 697 -2.44 -2.70 -22.70
N ALA A 698 -3.29 -1.72 -23.03
CA ALA A 698 -2.89 -0.33 -23.16
C ALA A 698 -2.35 0.27 -21.85
N GLU A 699 -2.87 -0.18 -20.70
CA GLU A 699 -2.38 0.24 -19.38
C GLU A 699 -1.06 -0.45 -19.02
N VAL A 700 -0.92 -1.75 -19.30
CA VAL A 700 0.33 -2.51 -19.08
C VAL A 700 1.45 -1.99 -19.97
N GLU A 701 1.17 -1.70 -21.25
CA GLU A 701 2.12 -1.06 -22.16
C GLU A 701 2.53 0.34 -21.67
N ALA A 702 1.59 1.14 -21.16
CA ALA A 702 1.89 2.47 -20.63
C ALA A 702 2.65 2.45 -19.30
N ALA A 703 2.40 1.45 -18.45
CA ALA A 703 3.02 1.32 -17.13
C ALA A 703 4.43 0.72 -17.19
N ASN A 704 4.64 -0.34 -17.98
CA ASN A 704 5.88 -1.12 -17.95
C ASN A 704 6.85 -0.82 -19.11
N LEU A 705 6.39 -0.20 -20.21
CA LEU A 705 7.20 0.00 -21.43
C LEU A 705 7.44 1.49 -21.76
N SER A 706 7.36 2.38 -20.78
CA SER A 706 7.88 3.74 -20.96
C SER A 706 9.41 3.68 -21.08
N PRO A 707 10.04 4.36 -22.06
CA PRO A 707 11.49 4.42 -22.18
C PRO A 707 12.09 5.28 -21.06
N SER A 708 12.27 4.65 -19.90
CA SER A 708 13.08 5.17 -18.80
C SER A 708 14.54 5.22 -19.24
N GLN A 709 15.28 6.23 -18.76
CA GLN A 709 16.54 6.67 -19.35
C GLN A 709 17.55 5.51 -19.55
N GLY A 710 17.82 5.16 -20.81
CA GLY A 710 18.87 4.22 -21.21
C GLY A 710 18.39 2.89 -21.82
N TRP A 711 17.11 2.52 -21.68
CA TRP A 711 16.60 1.24 -22.19
C TRP A 711 15.98 1.35 -23.59
N ILE A 712 16.28 0.37 -24.45
CA ILE A 712 15.64 0.20 -25.76
C ILE A 712 14.67 -0.99 -25.63
N VAL A 713 13.40 -0.74 -25.91
CA VAL A 713 12.32 -1.73 -25.81
C VAL A 713 11.96 -2.25 -27.20
N LEU A 714 12.32 -3.49 -27.47
CA LEU A 714 11.97 -4.20 -28.70
C LEU A 714 10.64 -4.93 -28.51
N ARG A 715 9.79 -4.96 -29.55
CA ARG A 715 8.47 -5.60 -29.51
C ARG A 715 8.37 -6.69 -30.58
N ALA A 716 8.29 -7.95 -30.15
CA ALA A 716 8.00 -9.08 -31.03
C ALA A 716 6.53 -9.09 -31.47
N ALA A 717 6.14 -10.08 -32.28
CA ALA A 717 4.74 -10.32 -32.58
C ALA A 717 3.99 -10.72 -31.29
N GLU A 718 2.71 -10.39 -31.23
CA GLU A 718 1.87 -10.68 -30.07
C GLU A 718 1.48 -12.16 -30.02
N ILE A 719 1.45 -12.72 -28.81
CA ILE A 719 0.87 -14.04 -28.54
C ILE A 719 -0.49 -13.82 -27.89
N ASP A 720 -1.52 -13.67 -28.74
CA ASP A 720 -2.90 -13.69 -28.28
C ASP A 720 -3.37 -15.12 -27.95
N LEU A 721 -4.59 -15.28 -27.45
CA LEU A 721 -5.11 -16.58 -27.03
C LEU A 721 -5.24 -17.58 -28.20
N GLY A 722 -5.40 -17.10 -29.44
CA GLY A 722 -5.39 -17.92 -30.65
C GLY A 722 -3.99 -18.42 -30.99
N THR A 723 -3.01 -17.50 -31.03
CA THR A 723 -1.59 -17.79 -31.27
C THR A 723 -1.03 -18.73 -30.19
N TYR A 724 -1.49 -18.60 -28.95
CA TYR A 724 -1.14 -19.52 -27.87
C TYR A 724 -1.75 -20.92 -28.08
N ALA A 725 -3.00 -21.01 -28.56
CA ALA A 725 -3.59 -22.30 -28.92
C ALA A 725 -2.84 -22.98 -30.08
N ASP A 726 -2.40 -22.21 -31.08
CA ASP A 726 -1.59 -22.71 -32.19
C ASP A 726 -0.20 -23.20 -31.73
N LEU A 727 0.47 -22.47 -30.81
CA LEU A 727 1.74 -22.87 -30.19
C LEU A 727 1.62 -24.23 -29.50
N VAL A 728 0.61 -24.39 -28.63
CA VAL A 728 0.40 -25.64 -27.88
C VAL A 728 -0.02 -26.76 -28.84
N THR A 729 -0.77 -26.47 -29.90
CA THR A 729 -1.12 -27.45 -30.95
C THR A 729 0.11 -27.94 -31.71
N ALA A 730 1.06 -27.06 -32.03
CA ALA A 730 2.31 -27.43 -32.70
C ALA A 730 3.25 -28.26 -31.81
N ILE A 731 3.33 -27.94 -30.51
CA ILE A 731 4.29 -28.53 -29.57
C ILE A 731 3.77 -29.81 -28.90
N SER A 732 2.48 -29.88 -28.55
CA SER A 732 1.92 -30.99 -27.76
C SER A 732 2.22 -32.41 -28.28
N PRO A 733 2.29 -32.71 -29.60
CA PRO A 733 2.64 -34.06 -30.05
C PRO A 733 3.99 -34.56 -29.53
N CYS A 734 4.96 -33.66 -29.29
CA CYS A 734 6.27 -33.99 -28.71
C CYS A 734 6.21 -34.66 -27.34
N PHE A 735 5.16 -34.40 -26.55
CA PHE A 735 4.97 -34.97 -25.22
C PHE A 735 4.17 -36.29 -25.24
N THR A 736 3.66 -36.68 -26.40
CA THR A 736 2.89 -37.92 -26.59
C THR A 736 3.79 -39.08 -27.07
N PRO A 737 3.36 -40.35 -26.93
CA PRO A 737 4.06 -41.50 -27.51
C PRO A 737 4.20 -41.48 -29.04
N LEU A 738 3.46 -40.61 -29.74
CA LEU A 738 3.52 -40.44 -31.20
C LEU A 738 4.75 -39.61 -31.64
N GLY A 739 5.33 -38.84 -30.72
CA GLY A 739 6.49 -37.99 -30.98
C GLY A 739 6.17 -36.67 -31.68
N CYS A 740 7.19 -35.81 -31.76
CA CYS A 740 7.11 -34.49 -32.39
C CYS A 740 6.66 -34.59 -33.86
N GLN A 741 5.85 -33.62 -34.32
CA GLN A 741 5.53 -33.43 -35.73
C GLN A 741 6.36 -32.26 -36.29
N PRO A 742 7.47 -32.50 -37.01
CA PRO A 742 8.41 -31.43 -37.38
C PRO A 742 7.77 -30.32 -38.20
N LYS A 743 6.83 -30.68 -39.08
CA LYS A 743 6.13 -29.72 -39.94
C LYS A 743 5.29 -28.72 -39.15
N LEU A 744 4.50 -29.15 -38.16
CA LEU A 744 3.66 -28.23 -37.38
C LEU A 744 4.51 -27.25 -36.56
N ILE A 745 5.60 -27.73 -35.98
CA ILE A 745 6.57 -26.92 -35.24
C ILE A 745 7.22 -25.90 -36.18
N SER A 746 7.71 -26.35 -37.33
CA SER A 746 8.31 -25.49 -38.36
C SER A 746 7.32 -24.42 -38.86
N ASP A 747 6.09 -24.81 -39.21
CA ASP A 747 5.07 -23.92 -39.76
C ASP A 747 4.67 -22.85 -38.72
N PHE A 748 4.50 -23.20 -37.44
CA PHE A 748 4.22 -22.22 -36.37
C PHE A 748 5.38 -21.26 -36.16
N PHE A 749 6.59 -21.77 -35.85
CA PHE A 749 7.71 -20.92 -35.48
C PHE A 749 8.19 -20.05 -36.64
N THR A 750 8.15 -20.54 -37.88
CA THR A 750 8.46 -19.71 -39.07
C THR A 750 7.52 -18.52 -39.17
N ASN A 751 6.21 -18.73 -39.01
CA ASN A 751 5.22 -17.66 -39.10
C ASN A 751 5.35 -16.64 -37.95
N TYR A 752 5.53 -17.11 -36.71
CA TYR A 752 5.66 -16.24 -35.54
C TYR A 752 6.98 -15.44 -35.53
N LEU A 753 8.11 -16.10 -35.81
CA LEU A 753 9.42 -15.45 -35.86
C LEU A 753 9.53 -14.47 -37.03
N THR A 754 8.94 -14.76 -38.20
CA THR A 754 8.93 -13.83 -39.34
C THR A 754 8.18 -12.55 -39.01
N LYS A 755 6.95 -12.64 -38.47
CA LYS A 755 6.18 -11.47 -38.00
C LYS A 755 6.94 -10.69 -36.91
N SER A 756 7.61 -11.40 -36.00
CA SER A 756 8.40 -10.77 -34.94
C SER A 756 9.63 -10.03 -35.48
N LYS A 757 10.26 -10.57 -36.53
CA LYS A 757 11.38 -9.94 -37.23
C LYS A 757 10.95 -8.65 -37.93
N GLU A 758 9.79 -8.61 -38.57
CA GLU A 758 9.26 -7.38 -39.21
C GLU A 758 9.04 -6.24 -38.21
N LEU A 759 8.74 -6.55 -36.94
CA LEU A 759 8.50 -5.55 -35.88
C LEU A 759 9.77 -5.09 -35.16
N MET A 760 10.78 -5.97 -35.01
CA MET A 760 12.01 -5.67 -34.28
C MET A 760 13.22 -5.35 -35.16
N GLY A 761 13.23 -5.80 -36.41
CA GLY A 761 14.40 -5.80 -37.30
C GLY A 761 15.08 -4.45 -37.43
N ASP A 762 14.34 -3.43 -37.89
CA ASP A 762 14.88 -2.07 -38.09
C ASP A 762 15.51 -1.47 -36.82
N GLN A 763 14.97 -1.80 -35.64
CA GLN A 763 15.47 -1.29 -34.36
C GLN A 763 16.72 -2.05 -33.89
N ILE A 764 16.73 -3.37 -34.03
CA ILE A 764 17.90 -4.21 -33.74
C ILE A 764 19.06 -3.84 -34.66
N ASP A 765 18.80 -3.75 -35.97
CA ASP A 765 19.81 -3.44 -36.97
C ASP A 765 20.34 -2.01 -36.79
N ALA A 766 19.51 -1.02 -36.47
CA ALA A 766 19.99 0.34 -36.18
C ALA A 766 20.95 0.38 -34.97
N VAL A 767 20.64 -0.35 -33.89
CA VAL A 767 21.48 -0.40 -32.67
C VAL A 767 22.78 -1.15 -32.93
N LEU A 768 22.71 -2.34 -33.52
CA LEU A 768 23.88 -3.19 -33.74
C LEU A 768 24.82 -2.64 -34.83
N ASN A 769 24.30 -1.98 -35.86
CA ASN A 769 25.15 -1.25 -36.81
C ASN A 769 25.81 -0.03 -36.15
N SER A 770 25.12 0.70 -35.27
CA SER A 770 25.77 1.76 -34.49
C SER A 770 26.86 1.21 -33.55
N TRP A 771 26.71 0.00 -33.02
CA TRP A 771 27.76 -0.67 -32.25
C TRP A 771 28.94 -1.10 -33.12
N LEU A 772 28.69 -1.67 -34.30
CA LEU A 772 29.73 -1.98 -35.29
C LEU A 772 30.54 -0.74 -35.67
N ASP A 773 29.89 0.40 -35.92
CA ASP A 773 30.57 1.66 -36.22
C ASP A 773 31.44 2.13 -35.05
N ILE A 774 30.95 2.07 -33.81
CA ILE A 774 31.73 2.46 -32.62
C ILE A 774 32.93 1.52 -32.44
N PHE A 775 32.71 0.21 -32.45
CA PHE A 775 33.75 -0.78 -32.21
C PHE A 775 34.77 -0.83 -33.35
N GLY A 776 34.35 -0.71 -34.61
CA GLY A 776 35.24 -0.61 -35.77
C GLY A 776 36.08 0.68 -35.76
N ASN A 777 35.53 1.81 -35.31
CA ASN A 777 36.30 3.04 -35.12
C ASN A 777 37.30 2.91 -33.96
N MET A 778 36.95 2.24 -32.86
CA MET A 778 37.87 1.95 -31.75
C MET A 778 39.02 1.02 -32.19
N GLU A 779 38.69 -0.05 -32.92
CA GLU A 779 39.68 -0.98 -33.50
C GLU A 779 40.65 -0.22 -34.43
N LYS A 780 40.12 0.57 -35.38
CA LYS A 780 40.93 1.37 -36.29
C LYS A 780 41.81 2.40 -35.55
N ASN A 781 41.25 3.16 -34.62
CA ASN A 781 42.00 4.20 -33.89
C ASN A 781 43.11 3.59 -33.03
N SER A 782 42.88 2.42 -32.41
CA SER A 782 43.92 1.71 -31.65
C SER A 782 45.04 1.19 -32.56
N GLN A 783 44.72 0.65 -33.74
CA GLN A 783 45.73 0.28 -34.75
C GLN A 783 46.55 1.48 -35.24
N GLU A 784 45.91 2.65 -35.45
CA GLU A 784 46.61 3.89 -35.82
C GLU A 784 47.56 4.37 -34.71
N VAL A 785 47.14 4.33 -33.43
CA VAL A 785 48.00 4.67 -32.27
C VAL A 785 49.19 3.72 -32.16
N VAL A 786 48.97 2.41 -32.27
CA VAL A 786 50.05 1.40 -32.22
C VAL A 786 51.04 1.61 -33.37
N SER A 787 50.55 1.82 -34.59
CA SER A 787 51.39 2.08 -35.77
C SER A 787 52.20 3.39 -35.64
N ALA A 788 51.60 4.44 -35.07
CA ALA A 788 52.29 5.70 -34.83
C ALA A 788 53.39 5.57 -33.76
N ALA A 789 53.12 4.84 -32.68
CA ALA A 789 54.09 4.54 -31.64
C ALA A 789 55.27 3.71 -32.19
N GLU A 790 55.01 2.66 -32.98
CA GLU A 790 56.05 1.85 -33.64
C GLU A 790 56.95 2.67 -34.56
N ASN A 791 56.35 3.57 -35.36
CA ASN A 791 57.08 4.46 -36.26
C ASN A 791 57.98 5.44 -35.48
N LEU A 792 57.52 5.93 -34.33
CA LEU A 792 58.29 6.82 -33.46
C LEU A 792 59.43 6.07 -32.77
N VAL A 793 59.15 4.93 -32.11
CA VAL A 793 60.17 4.10 -31.44
C VAL A 793 61.25 3.69 -32.45
N GLY A 794 60.88 3.10 -33.60
CA GLY A 794 61.85 2.64 -34.60
C GLY A 794 62.73 3.76 -35.22
N LYS A 795 62.30 5.02 -35.18
CA LYS A 795 63.13 6.17 -35.59
C LYS A 795 64.11 6.62 -34.52
N VAL A 796 63.74 6.49 -33.24
CA VAL A 796 64.49 7.08 -32.11
C VAL A 796 65.35 6.04 -31.39
N ASP A 797 65.04 4.74 -31.49
CA ASP A 797 65.81 3.61 -30.91
C ASP A 797 67.31 3.66 -31.26
N SER A 798 67.63 4.04 -32.48
CA SER A 798 69.03 4.13 -32.93
C SER A 798 69.80 5.36 -32.40
N ILE A 799 69.14 6.29 -31.71
CA ILE A 799 69.72 7.57 -31.29
C ILE A 799 70.61 7.43 -30.05
N PRO A 800 70.20 6.75 -28.95
CA PRO A 800 71.07 6.53 -27.79
C PRO A 800 72.40 5.87 -28.16
N ASP A 801 72.39 4.85 -29.01
CA ASP A 801 73.61 4.17 -29.44
C ASP A 801 74.50 5.06 -30.32
N LYS A 802 73.93 5.81 -31.27
CA LYS A 802 74.69 6.80 -32.07
C LYS A 802 75.29 7.89 -31.19
N ILE A 803 74.57 8.38 -30.18
CA ILE A 803 75.08 9.37 -29.22
C ILE A 803 76.16 8.76 -28.35
N LYS A 804 76.04 7.50 -27.93
CA LYS A 804 77.07 6.79 -27.14
C LYS A 804 78.34 6.52 -27.96
N MET A 805 78.20 6.22 -29.26
CA MET A 805 79.34 6.15 -30.18
C MET A 805 80.04 7.51 -30.33
N ALA A 806 79.28 8.57 -30.64
CA ALA A 806 79.83 9.93 -30.75
C ALA A 806 80.42 10.43 -29.42
N GLN A 807 79.82 10.05 -28.27
CA GLN A 807 80.36 10.32 -26.95
C GLN A 807 81.74 9.65 -26.83
N ASN A 808 81.86 8.35 -27.09
CA ASN A 808 83.14 7.63 -27.01
C ASN A 808 84.24 8.20 -27.94
N GLU A 809 83.87 8.85 -29.04
CA GLU A 809 84.82 9.53 -29.95
C GLU A 809 85.25 10.93 -29.47
N VAL A 810 84.37 11.66 -28.78
CA VAL A 810 84.62 13.04 -28.31
C VAL A 810 85.13 13.09 -26.86
N CYS A 811 84.81 12.08 -26.05
CA CYS A 811 85.15 11.97 -24.63
C CYS A 811 86.57 11.46 -24.38
N VAL A 812 87.56 12.30 -24.66
CA VAL A 812 88.97 12.06 -24.31
C VAL A 812 89.35 12.92 -23.09
N GLU A 813 90.08 12.32 -22.15
CA GLU A 813 90.50 12.93 -20.87
C GLU A 813 89.33 13.52 -20.06
N GLU A 814 89.35 14.83 -19.73
CA GLU A 814 88.36 15.47 -18.84
C GLU A 814 87.22 16.21 -19.59
N ALA A 815 87.17 16.13 -20.93
CA ALA A 815 86.23 16.91 -21.74
C ALA A 815 84.74 16.66 -21.41
N CYS A 816 84.38 15.45 -20.98
CA CYS A 816 83.01 15.08 -20.60
C CYS A 816 82.53 15.70 -19.29
N SER A 817 83.48 16.11 -18.43
CA SER A 817 83.18 16.71 -17.12
C SER A 817 82.71 18.16 -17.24
N GLN A 818 82.75 18.73 -18.44
CA GLN A 818 82.19 20.06 -18.69
C GLN A 818 80.67 20.05 -18.56
N GLU A 819 80.15 21.03 -17.82
CA GLU A 819 78.73 21.20 -17.48
C GLU A 819 77.79 21.11 -18.70
N GLN A 820 78.24 21.62 -19.86
CA GLN A 820 77.47 21.58 -21.12
C GLN A 820 77.28 20.16 -21.65
N VAL A 821 78.31 19.29 -21.56
CA VAL A 821 78.24 17.89 -22.01
C VAL A 821 77.40 17.07 -21.04
N VAL A 822 77.56 17.28 -19.73
CA VAL A 822 76.72 16.65 -18.69
C VAL A 822 75.25 17.06 -18.88
N SER A 823 74.96 18.34 -19.11
CA SER A 823 73.61 18.85 -19.38
C SER A 823 73.01 18.24 -20.66
N PHE A 824 73.80 18.12 -21.74
CA PHE A 824 73.36 17.44 -22.96
C PHE A 824 73.04 15.96 -22.71
N MET A 825 73.91 15.22 -22.01
CA MET A 825 73.66 13.81 -21.70
C MET A 825 72.46 13.61 -20.76
N GLN A 826 72.21 14.53 -19.84
CA GLN A 826 70.99 14.57 -19.04
C GLN A 826 69.74 14.83 -19.90
N LYS A 827 69.79 15.73 -20.89
CA LYS A 827 68.70 15.92 -21.87
C LYS A 827 68.46 14.65 -22.71
N VAL A 828 69.51 13.96 -23.15
CA VAL A 828 69.41 12.71 -23.91
C VAL A 828 68.80 11.60 -23.04
N SER A 829 69.27 11.40 -21.81
CA SER A 829 68.68 10.44 -20.88
C SER A 829 67.21 10.74 -20.56
N SER A 830 66.88 12.04 -20.40
CA SER A 830 65.53 12.57 -20.21
C SER A 830 64.61 12.36 -21.43
N LEU A 831 65.19 12.39 -22.64
CA LEU A 831 64.50 12.03 -23.88
C LEU A 831 64.26 10.50 -23.94
N THR A 832 65.29 9.69 -23.66
CA THR A 832 65.19 8.22 -23.62
C THR A 832 64.13 7.73 -22.64
N ALA A 833 64.10 8.29 -21.42
CA ALA A 833 63.06 7.95 -20.42
C ALA A 833 61.65 8.28 -20.93
N ALA A 834 61.49 9.35 -21.72
CA ALA A 834 60.20 9.73 -22.27
C ALA A 834 59.79 8.91 -23.52
N ILE A 835 60.73 8.25 -24.22
CA ILE A 835 60.43 7.24 -25.25
C ILE A 835 59.82 5.99 -24.61
N HIS A 836 60.36 5.54 -23.46
CA HIS A 836 59.82 4.37 -22.75
C HIS A 836 58.34 4.58 -22.40
N VAL A 837 57.94 5.80 -22.02
CA VAL A 837 56.52 6.16 -21.79
C VAL A 837 55.64 6.01 -23.05
N VAL A 838 56.21 6.18 -24.25
CA VAL A 838 55.50 5.90 -25.52
C VAL A 838 55.38 4.39 -25.76
N GLU A 839 56.42 3.62 -25.46
CA GLU A 839 56.38 2.15 -25.57
C GLU A 839 55.41 1.53 -24.56
N ASP A 840 55.39 2.01 -23.32
CA ASP A 840 54.37 1.68 -22.31
C ASP A 840 52.96 2.02 -22.81
N SER A 841 52.79 3.18 -23.47
CA SER A 841 51.50 3.56 -24.06
C SER A 841 51.05 2.62 -25.20
N LYS A 842 52.00 2.13 -26.00
CA LYS A 842 51.75 1.11 -27.05
C LYS A 842 51.32 -0.21 -26.43
N ALA A 843 52.06 -0.70 -25.42
CA ALA A 843 51.75 -1.95 -24.73
C ALA A 843 50.38 -1.89 -24.03
N ALA A 844 50.07 -0.77 -23.38
CA ALA A 844 48.77 -0.51 -22.77
C ALA A 844 47.65 -0.45 -23.81
N ALA A 845 47.86 0.16 -24.98
CA ALA A 845 46.87 0.22 -26.06
C ALA A 845 46.56 -1.17 -26.63
N ILE A 846 47.59 -1.97 -26.90
CA ILE A 846 47.44 -3.35 -27.39
C ILE A 846 46.66 -4.20 -26.38
N THR A 847 46.96 -4.05 -25.09
CA THR A 847 46.28 -4.80 -24.02
C THR A 847 44.82 -4.37 -23.86
N ALA A 848 44.56 -3.06 -23.85
CA ALA A 848 43.22 -2.51 -23.66
C ALA A 848 42.25 -2.87 -24.80
N PHE A 849 42.72 -2.89 -26.05
CA PHE A 849 41.88 -3.14 -27.23
C PHE A 849 42.04 -4.55 -27.84
N LYS A 850 42.72 -5.47 -27.17
CA LYS A 850 43.00 -6.84 -27.65
C LYS A 850 41.75 -7.59 -28.15
N ASP A 851 40.64 -7.43 -27.45
CA ASP A 851 39.39 -8.14 -27.71
C ASP A 851 38.51 -7.48 -28.79
N MET A 852 38.86 -6.28 -29.26
CA MET A 852 38.03 -5.51 -30.19
C MET A 852 37.68 -6.25 -31.50
N PRO A 853 38.60 -6.97 -32.18
CA PRO A 853 38.26 -7.69 -33.40
C PRO A 853 37.26 -8.83 -33.16
N GLU A 854 37.31 -9.46 -31.98
CA GLU A 854 36.36 -10.50 -31.56
C GLU A 854 34.99 -9.88 -31.26
N ILE A 855 34.94 -8.73 -30.58
CA ILE A 855 33.69 -7.98 -30.33
C ILE A 855 33.04 -7.56 -31.66
N VAL A 856 33.80 -7.06 -32.63
CA VAL A 856 33.30 -6.70 -33.98
C VAL A 856 32.76 -7.93 -34.72
N ALA A 857 33.47 -9.07 -34.68
CA ALA A 857 33.03 -10.31 -35.29
C ALA A 857 31.75 -10.87 -34.63
N LEU A 858 31.67 -10.86 -33.30
CA LEU A 858 30.47 -11.24 -32.55
C LEU A 858 29.30 -10.33 -32.87
N THR A 859 29.49 -9.00 -32.95
CA THR A 859 28.42 -8.05 -33.31
C THR A 859 27.84 -8.37 -34.69
N ARG A 860 28.68 -8.69 -35.68
CA ARG A 860 28.22 -9.12 -37.02
C ARG A 860 27.43 -10.43 -36.96
N SER A 861 27.91 -11.42 -36.20
CA SER A 861 27.20 -12.68 -35.99
C SER A 861 25.84 -12.49 -35.29
N VAL A 862 25.69 -11.50 -34.41
CA VAL A 862 24.41 -11.15 -33.77
C VAL A 862 23.41 -10.60 -34.81
N ILE A 863 23.86 -9.74 -35.73
CA ILE A 863 23.02 -9.20 -36.82
C ILE A 863 22.56 -10.34 -37.74
N GLU A 864 23.47 -11.23 -38.14
CA GLU A 864 23.12 -12.42 -38.93
C GLU A 864 22.10 -13.32 -38.20
N ALA A 865 22.28 -13.54 -36.89
CA ALA A 865 21.37 -14.31 -36.05
C ALA A 865 20.01 -13.63 -35.82
N ALA A 866 19.93 -12.30 -35.86
CA ALA A 866 18.67 -11.54 -35.83
C ALA A 866 17.83 -11.73 -37.09
N GLN A 867 18.48 -12.11 -38.20
CA GLN A 867 17.81 -12.28 -39.48
C GLN A 867 17.49 -13.74 -39.83
N ALA A 868 18.01 -14.71 -39.07
CA ALA A 868 17.83 -16.15 -39.29
C ALA A 868 16.64 -16.75 -38.53
N VAL A 869 15.97 -17.74 -39.14
CA VAL A 869 15.01 -18.62 -38.46
C VAL A 869 15.74 -19.90 -38.06
N PRO A 870 15.55 -20.44 -36.84
CA PRO A 870 16.18 -21.70 -36.42
C PRO A 870 15.76 -22.87 -37.29
N ASP A 871 16.62 -23.88 -37.40
CA ASP A 871 16.25 -25.15 -38.00
C ASP A 871 15.26 -25.94 -37.11
N VAL A 872 14.56 -26.88 -37.73
CA VAL A 872 13.48 -27.63 -37.08
C VAL A 872 14.00 -28.61 -36.03
N ASP A 873 15.23 -29.11 -36.17
CA ASP A 873 15.84 -30.02 -35.21
C ASP A 873 16.24 -29.29 -33.92
N TYR A 874 16.73 -28.06 -34.02
CA TYR A 874 16.95 -27.14 -32.90
C TYR A 874 15.65 -26.82 -32.14
N LEU A 875 14.56 -26.51 -32.85
CA LEU A 875 13.25 -26.27 -32.23
C LEU A 875 12.72 -27.52 -31.52
N ILE A 876 12.86 -28.70 -32.14
CA ILE A 876 12.51 -29.99 -31.54
C ILE A 876 13.37 -30.30 -30.30
N ASP A 877 14.66 -29.98 -30.33
CA ASP A 877 15.59 -30.16 -29.22
C ASP A 877 15.24 -29.27 -28.02
N LEU A 878 14.89 -27.99 -28.26
CA LEU A 878 14.37 -27.08 -27.23
C LEU A 878 13.13 -27.66 -26.52
N VAL A 879 12.16 -28.17 -27.27
CA VAL A 879 10.96 -28.80 -26.71
C VAL A 879 11.32 -30.06 -25.90
N LYS A 880 12.12 -30.97 -26.49
CA LYS A 880 12.49 -32.25 -25.83
C LYS A 880 13.32 -32.05 -24.57
N LYS A 881 14.19 -31.03 -24.52
CA LYS A 881 14.99 -30.68 -23.34
C LYS A 881 14.20 -29.91 -22.27
N LYS A 882 12.90 -29.69 -22.46
CA LYS A 882 12.04 -28.85 -21.60
C LYS A 882 12.58 -27.42 -21.45
N ALA A 883 13.14 -26.87 -22.52
CA ALA A 883 13.52 -25.45 -22.64
C ALA A 883 12.38 -24.58 -23.21
N LEU A 884 11.20 -25.17 -23.41
CA LEU A 884 9.92 -24.55 -23.80
C LEU A 884 8.82 -25.16 -22.93
N THR A 885 8.68 -24.66 -21.69
CA THR A 885 7.67 -25.08 -20.70
C THR A 885 6.61 -24.02 -20.43
N LYS A 886 6.96 -22.75 -20.63
CA LYS A 886 6.12 -21.57 -20.45
C LYS A 886 6.04 -20.76 -21.73
N VAL A 887 5.08 -19.83 -21.81
CA VAL A 887 5.04 -18.85 -22.92
C VAL A 887 6.31 -18.00 -22.96
N ASP A 888 6.82 -17.57 -21.80
CA ASP A 888 8.05 -16.78 -21.68
C ASP A 888 9.30 -17.51 -22.25
N ASP A 889 9.29 -18.85 -22.29
CA ASP A 889 10.42 -19.60 -22.82
C ASP A 889 10.56 -19.45 -24.34
N ILE A 890 9.55 -18.91 -25.05
CA ILE A 890 9.58 -18.72 -26.50
C ILE A 890 10.74 -17.83 -26.97
N TRP A 891 11.27 -16.97 -26.10
CA TRP A 891 12.48 -16.17 -26.36
C TRP A 891 13.70 -17.05 -26.66
N ASN A 892 13.75 -18.29 -26.18
CA ASN A 892 14.83 -19.25 -26.50
C ASN A 892 14.83 -19.67 -27.98
N ALA A 893 13.71 -19.50 -28.71
CA ALA A 893 13.66 -19.74 -30.16
C ALA A 893 14.25 -18.60 -30.99
N PHE A 894 14.58 -17.44 -30.41
CA PHE A 894 15.22 -16.33 -31.10
C PHE A 894 16.75 -16.45 -31.01
N LEU A 895 17.41 -16.84 -32.11
CA LEU A 895 18.87 -17.07 -32.17
C LEU A 895 19.70 -15.83 -31.77
N VAL A 896 19.14 -14.63 -31.90
CA VAL A 896 19.77 -13.37 -31.47
C VAL A 896 19.98 -13.28 -29.95
N ILE A 897 19.11 -13.90 -29.13
CA ILE A 897 19.16 -13.80 -27.66
C ILE A 897 20.44 -14.41 -27.05
N PRO A 898 20.83 -15.68 -27.35
CA PRO A 898 22.09 -16.23 -26.85
C PRO A 898 23.30 -15.45 -27.36
N LYS A 899 23.27 -14.96 -28.62
CA LYS A 899 24.35 -14.16 -29.21
C LYS A 899 24.50 -12.77 -28.57
N LEU A 900 23.38 -12.11 -28.21
CA LEU A 900 23.39 -10.85 -27.43
C LEU A 900 23.99 -11.05 -26.03
N ARG A 901 23.76 -12.20 -25.40
CA ARG A 901 24.38 -12.53 -24.10
C ARG A 901 25.88 -12.77 -24.22
N GLU A 902 26.33 -13.43 -25.29
CA GLU A 902 27.74 -13.69 -25.60
C GLU A 902 28.52 -12.38 -25.78
N ILE A 903 28.04 -11.47 -26.64
CA ILE A 903 28.69 -10.16 -26.84
C ILE A 903 28.61 -9.27 -25.59
N ALA A 904 27.50 -9.25 -24.85
CA ALA A 904 27.38 -8.43 -23.64
C ALA A 904 28.37 -8.85 -22.54
N ASN A 905 28.61 -10.16 -22.39
CA ASN A 905 29.67 -10.66 -21.52
C ASN A 905 31.04 -10.19 -22.00
N LYS A 906 31.37 -10.38 -23.28
CA LYS A 906 32.67 -9.98 -23.85
C LYS A 906 32.93 -8.48 -23.67
N ILE A 907 31.94 -7.62 -23.97
CA ILE A 907 32.05 -6.16 -23.76
C ILE A 907 32.31 -5.83 -22.29
N ARG A 908 31.58 -6.43 -21.34
CA ARG A 908 31.77 -6.19 -19.90
C ARG A 908 33.18 -6.58 -19.46
N ASP A 909 33.65 -7.74 -19.92
CA ASP A 909 34.93 -8.30 -19.48
C ASP A 909 36.12 -7.46 -20.02
N SER A 910 35.99 -6.86 -21.22
CA SER A 910 36.98 -5.92 -21.79
C SER A 910 36.82 -4.46 -21.31
N ALA A 911 35.67 -4.07 -20.76
CA ALA A 911 35.36 -2.68 -20.44
C ALA A 911 36.30 -2.05 -19.40
N ALA A 912 36.74 -2.83 -18.39
CA ALA A 912 37.64 -2.34 -17.35
C ALA A 912 39.00 -1.89 -17.93
N SER A 913 39.60 -2.71 -18.79
CA SER A 913 40.90 -2.42 -19.44
C SER A 913 40.82 -1.20 -20.37
N ILE A 914 39.71 -1.04 -21.10
CA ILE A 914 39.46 0.14 -21.94
C ILE A 914 39.28 1.39 -21.07
N GLN A 915 38.52 1.30 -19.97
CA GLN A 915 38.29 2.43 -19.07
C GLN A 915 39.57 2.88 -18.34
N GLU A 916 40.41 1.94 -17.91
CA GLU A 916 41.72 2.22 -17.31
C GLU A 916 42.64 2.96 -18.30
N PHE A 917 42.71 2.48 -19.54
CA PHE A 917 43.44 3.13 -20.63
C PHE A 917 42.96 4.58 -20.87
N VAL A 918 41.65 4.80 -20.97
CA VAL A 918 41.08 6.12 -21.26
C VAL A 918 41.20 7.10 -20.08
N THR A 919 40.91 6.67 -18.85
CA THR A 919 40.81 7.57 -17.69
C THR A 919 42.08 7.72 -16.86
N GLY A 920 42.91 6.67 -16.79
CA GLY A 920 44.14 6.70 -15.98
C GLY A 920 45.33 7.32 -16.70
N ASN A 921 45.46 7.04 -18.00
CA ASN A 921 46.71 7.24 -18.72
C ASN A 921 46.68 8.31 -19.82
N ALA A 922 45.50 8.66 -20.36
CA ALA A 922 45.40 9.59 -21.49
C ALA A 922 46.03 10.98 -21.20
N ASP A 923 45.75 11.58 -20.04
CA ASP A 923 46.33 12.87 -19.64
C ASP A 923 47.84 12.75 -19.35
N HIS A 924 48.28 11.65 -18.74
CA HIS A 924 49.69 11.38 -18.48
C HIS A 924 50.49 11.27 -19.79
N TRP A 925 49.98 10.52 -20.77
CA TRP A 925 50.59 10.41 -22.09
C TRP A 925 50.51 11.71 -22.88
N HIS A 926 49.38 12.44 -22.83
CA HIS A 926 49.26 13.73 -23.51
C HIS A 926 50.32 14.73 -23.01
N ASN A 927 50.47 14.85 -21.69
CA ASN A 927 51.49 15.70 -21.08
C ASN A 927 52.91 15.20 -21.38
N SER A 928 53.13 13.88 -21.40
CA SER A 928 54.43 13.28 -21.76
C SER A 928 54.80 13.52 -23.23
N ILE A 929 53.83 13.46 -24.14
CA ILE A 929 54.02 13.73 -25.58
C ILE A 929 54.23 15.23 -25.84
N GLN A 930 53.53 16.12 -25.12
CA GLN A 930 53.82 17.56 -25.16
C GLN A 930 55.23 17.86 -24.63
N SER A 931 55.62 17.22 -23.53
CA SER A 931 56.97 17.31 -22.95
C SER A 931 58.04 16.80 -23.93
N LEU A 932 57.83 15.65 -24.57
CA LEU A 932 58.67 15.12 -25.66
C LEU A 932 58.83 16.14 -26.79
N ARG A 933 57.71 16.70 -27.28
CA ARG A 933 57.71 17.68 -28.38
C ARG A 933 58.48 18.94 -28.01
N SER A 934 58.36 19.42 -26.77
CA SER A 934 59.14 20.55 -26.27
C SER A 934 60.63 20.20 -26.13
N ARG A 935 60.96 19.02 -25.60
CA ARG A 935 62.36 18.57 -25.39
C ARG A 935 63.08 18.22 -26.68
N TRP A 936 62.38 17.78 -27.72
CA TRP A 936 62.95 17.52 -29.05
C TRP A 936 63.28 18.81 -29.81
N ALA A 937 62.64 19.92 -29.47
CA ALA A 937 62.88 21.22 -30.09
C ALA A 937 64.05 22.02 -29.44
N THR A 938 64.66 21.52 -28.36
CA THR A 938 65.65 22.19 -27.49
C THR A 938 66.89 21.36 -27.19
#